data_AF-A0A7X7BVW1-F1
#
_entry.id   AF-A0A7X7BVW1-F1
#
_cell.length_a   1.000
_cell.length_b   1.000
_cell.length_c   1.000
_cell.angle_alpha   90.00
_cell.angle_beta   90.00
_cell.angle_gamma   90.00
#
_symmetry.space_group_name_H-M   'P 1'
#
loop_
_entity.id
_entity.type
_entity.pdbx_description
1 polymer ?
#
loop_
_entity_poly.entity_id
_entity_poly.type
_entity_poly.pdbx_seq_one_letter_code
_entity_poly.pdbx_strand_id
1 'polypeptide(L)'
;MSEVLKKFEEWFESFQIARVVKNPPQRIDGRALYSYQLETEEFRRLRALFSGYYRGLTARNSKLNQYYGAAFVLLGSEFYRREYQRNWSWAAIEQFIGLPYDSTDDRSELIELGFNFWKLPEIESEPGKNRDFLGGVLRQGGLPWKLVQDRNDSLGRVIQHLFTNYASLMRESGSLELGLMHYLDKYSIPEYQRNDYTYQLLIGVVESVIRLQKKYPDLDKVLDPTLYLNEHEPTWIYEFPLPLDEENASTLLKEWFKDAKAQIDEQKQGEENRSNHFISEFYWNNSLDVTDQLTEAMVSKIYPPSSMAINLEALKAKPTTFRLELLIYEGDLPIAKGKIVYAQKNDVGDLVINFKQVIANAFSVKRRNLEEVLIIKLMSGGISIYEETIEGSALSSTKSPLFLIAEEDKRYKLLSDNGSFSTKHSRGFLYVPDTFEILDKVPSSDLEELPYTILFKGEKACWVEVADTITIEESTDANQYFFEVNSDDPSKAIHLIGSEALEYRGRSSRYIYRGFPRLRNAPEHVFEYVNGKLLRHIDRETIIGNVNYQAKTADGKILITRRFAVIPRDIDFQTEVVSFSSNAHETTIKAYQKIGSSKREDGSISFGLRDLPASIAAEKLEEGGYHLTLHDIDTLPDGVIVEVFSSHHSDPLLISVPFYLSGIRLQKDGKLLPIKRELSFSLDELIGHEIVIQDKQDIRNIEVSLALHTKYYKDVTAPLKAYNQLKQMQQRVVLSLYGFKEEIERFFAIVDDLDANVVLELSIPRLREFIKIRISRFHISGNLHDVVPQLTLDINGIDEKCIGSLELQWFSLVNPSNKIDLTYSRTLPQGDLPTGHPVTRVFCCSEDLKYKPLGLIISKEQSRYNLRPILAFNPNAMAKSSFEKGTIERAVIDYHPVENTGAFDHVFLAMLEDLEHAGWQYFKALVEDAPDTLSLSTFAAWKMLVKNPDLLTLLFFKLNLTVEFCERIRNELSVIWEAIPFECWRNAWGLYYSSLSAKLGDNYNIEIMVPIFKGYIAKLTLLMPVFNLLRDYIHKGTTTGFLEHDSDVEASLRVPKNNLIAGNDNRTWPTFLQQEFGYWLKNLKEEHMVLSEEFYRFLISSEDPSYRYSSLILPVYMAAIAANRGKFLDITDFISSEVNHNQSDEILEGWMEEAPYIKNEQEQLIKLKFIYQQISHFDYEWYEKCFHYALADLLAS
;
A
#
# COMPACT_ATOMS: atom_id res chain seq x y z
N MET A 1 -28.58 -57.57 -21.87
CA MET A 1 -28.59 -56.43 -20.93
C MET A 1 -27.58 -56.63 -19.80
N SER A 2 -27.66 -57.72 -19.02
CA SER A 2 -26.69 -58.05 -17.94
C SER A 2 -25.22 -58.15 -18.41
N GLU A 3 -24.96 -58.80 -19.54
CA GLU A 3 -23.59 -59.03 -20.05
C GLU A 3 -22.92 -57.75 -20.59
N VAL A 4 -23.71 -56.71 -20.86
CA VAL A 4 -23.28 -55.43 -21.43
C VAL A 4 -22.81 -54.49 -20.35
N LEU A 5 -23.64 -54.32 -19.33
CA LEU A 5 -23.31 -53.48 -18.18
C LEU A 5 -22.11 -54.06 -17.40
N LYS A 6 -21.90 -55.38 -17.48
CA LYS A 6 -20.71 -56.06 -16.97
C LYS A 6 -19.42 -55.62 -17.67
N LYS A 7 -19.45 -55.22 -18.96
CA LYS A 7 -18.26 -54.68 -19.65
C LYS A 7 -17.84 -53.32 -19.11
N PHE A 8 -18.78 -52.50 -18.66
CA PHE A 8 -18.46 -51.23 -17.99
C PHE A 8 -17.86 -51.48 -16.59
N GLU A 9 -18.39 -52.45 -15.86
CA GLU A 9 -17.81 -52.92 -14.59
C GLU A 9 -16.38 -53.45 -14.77
N GLU A 10 -16.14 -54.34 -15.75
CA GLU A 10 -14.82 -54.88 -16.09
C GLU A 10 -13.81 -53.80 -16.53
N TRP A 11 -14.27 -52.81 -17.30
CA TRP A 11 -13.44 -51.65 -17.68
C TRP A 11 -13.08 -50.81 -16.45
N PHE A 12 -14.05 -50.55 -15.56
CA PHE A 12 -13.81 -49.79 -14.32
C PHE A 12 -12.89 -50.50 -13.34
N GLU A 13 -13.03 -51.82 -13.18
CA GLU A 13 -12.11 -52.62 -12.36
C GLU A 13 -10.69 -52.53 -12.91
N SER A 14 -10.53 -52.64 -14.24
CA SER A 14 -9.23 -52.48 -14.91
C SER A 14 -8.65 -51.07 -14.70
N PHE A 15 -9.49 -50.04 -14.85
CA PHE A 15 -9.12 -48.64 -14.63
C PHE A 15 -8.68 -48.39 -13.17
N GLN A 16 -9.41 -48.90 -12.18
CA GLN A 16 -9.03 -48.78 -10.76
C GLN A 16 -7.74 -49.53 -10.44
N ILE A 17 -7.56 -50.75 -10.96
CA ILE A 17 -6.33 -51.53 -10.76
C ILE A 17 -5.11 -50.77 -11.30
N ALA A 18 -5.22 -50.18 -12.50
CA ALA A 18 -4.13 -49.39 -13.09
C ALA A 18 -3.71 -48.21 -12.20
N ARG A 19 -4.68 -47.53 -11.56
CA ARG A 19 -4.41 -46.40 -10.64
C ARG A 19 -3.87 -46.85 -9.28
N VAL A 20 -4.34 -47.98 -8.73
CA VAL A 20 -3.80 -48.57 -7.49
C VAL A 20 -2.35 -49.00 -7.65
N VAL A 21 -1.98 -49.52 -8.83
CA VAL A 21 -0.59 -49.93 -9.14
C VAL A 21 0.33 -48.73 -9.32
N LYS A 22 -0.17 -47.63 -9.90
CA LYS A 22 0.61 -46.39 -10.08
C LYS A 22 0.66 -45.53 -8.81
N ASN A 23 -0.35 -45.59 -7.92
CA ASN A 23 -0.43 -44.75 -6.72
C ASN A 23 -1.42 -45.30 -5.63
N PRO A 24 -0.95 -45.80 -4.47
CA PRO A 24 -1.83 -46.35 -3.43
C PRO A 24 -2.21 -45.33 -2.31
N PRO A 25 -3.50 -45.18 -1.93
CA PRO A 25 -4.72 -45.74 -2.51
C PRO A 25 -5.59 -44.66 -3.16
N GLN A 26 -5.53 -44.50 -4.49
CA GLN A 26 -6.57 -43.77 -5.23
C GLN A 26 -7.87 -44.59 -5.23
N ARG A 27 -8.64 -44.52 -4.14
CA ARG A 27 -10.04 -44.96 -4.10
C ARG A 27 -10.90 -43.87 -4.72
N ILE A 28 -12.11 -44.25 -5.15
CA ILE A 28 -13.17 -43.27 -5.43
C ILE A 28 -13.47 -42.51 -4.14
N ASP A 29 -13.06 -41.25 -4.11
CA ASP A 29 -12.98 -40.42 -2.91
C ASP A 29 -13.55 -39.00 -3.09
N GLY A 30 -14.27 -38.76 -4.19
CA GLY A 30 -14.91 -37.46 -4.45
C GLY A 30 -14.01 -36.41 -5.09
N ARG A 31 -12.77 -36.73 -5.50
CA ARG A 31 -11.95 -35.82 -6.33
C ARG A 31 -12.59 -35.54 -7.68
N ALA A 32 -12.39 -34.34 -8.23
CA ALA A 32 -12.90 -34.05 -9.56
C ALA A 32 -12.23 -34.95 -10.60
N LEU A 33 -13.00 -35.29 -11.62
CA LEU A 33 -12.72 -36.45 -12.45
C LEU A 33 -11.45 -36.33 -13.29
N TYR A 34 -11.02 -35.12 -13.62
CA TYR A 34 -9.77 -34.92 -14.34
C TYR A 34 -8.54 -35.42 -13.56
N SER A 35 -8.58 -35.39 -12.22
CA SER A 35 -7.43 -35.73 -11.36
C SER A 35 -7.12 -37.23 -11.33
N TYR A 36 -8.04 -38.07 -11.84
CA TYR A 36 -7.76 -39.49 -12.08
C TYR A 36 -6.92 -39.74 -13.35
N GLN A 37 -6.58 -38.69 -14.11
CA GLN A 37 -5.65 -38.69 -15.24
C GLN A 37 -5.93 -39.79 -16.30
N LEU A 38 -7.18 -39.90 -16.78
CA LEU A 38 -7.57 -40.89 -17.78
C LEU A 38 -6.66 -40.81 -19.03
N GLU A 39 -6.03 -41.92 -19.40
CA GLU A 39 -5.10 -41.97 -20.53
C GLU A 39 -5.84 -41.93 -21.87
N THR A 40 -5.13 -41.55 -22.94
CA THR A 40 -5.72 -41.44 -24.29
C THR A 40 -6.26 -42.78 -24.78
N GLU A 41 -5.56 -43.89 -24.51
CA GLU A 41 -6.04 -45.24 -24.85
C GLU A 41 -7.25 -45.66 -24.02
N GLU A 42 -7.29 -45.31 -22.74
CA GLU A 42 -8.43 -45.57 -21.85
C GLU A 42 -9.68 -44.80 -22.31
N PHE A 43 -9.51 -43.53 -22.68
CA PHE A 43 -10.57 -42.69 -23.23
C PHE A 43 -11.11 -43.22 -24.56
N ARG A 44 -10.23 -43.67 -25.48
CA ARG A 44 -10.63 -44.30 -26.74
C ARG A 44 -11.41 -45.59 -26.50
N ARG A 45 -10.96 -46.44 -25.57
CA ARG A 45 -11.68 -47.67 -25.18
C ARG A 45 -13.03 -47.37 -24.56
N LEU A 46 -13.11 -46.37 -23.67
CA LEU A 46 -14.36 -45.94 -23.06
C LEU A 46 -15.36 -45.46 -24.11
N ARG A 47 -14.92 -44.63 -25.06
CA ARG A 47 -15.73 -44.20 -26.21
C ARG A 47 -16.23 -45.38 -27.04
N ALA A 48 -15.34 -46.34 -27.35
CA ALA A 48 -15.70 -47.52 -28.14
C ALA A 48 -16.83 -48.34 -27.47
N LEU A 49 -16.81 -48.46 -26.13
CA LEU A 49 -17.86 -49.12 -25.35
C LEU A 49 -19.23 -48.45 -25.54
N PHE A 50 -19.28 -47.11 -25.59
CA PHE A 50 -20.52 -46.37 -25.86
C PHE A 50 -20.97 -46.48 -27.32
N SER A 51 -20.05 -46.38 -28.28
CA SER A 51 -20.39 -46.43 -29.72
C SER A 51 -20.94 -47.79 -30.19
N GLY A 52 -20.68 -48.86 -29.44
CA GLY A 52 -21.13 -50.22 -29.76
C GLY A 52 -22.56 -50.57 -29.32
N TYR A 53 -23.33 -49.65 -28.68
CA TYR A 53 -24.61 -49.99 -28.06
C TYR A 53 -25.74 -48.98 -28.35
N TYR A 54 -26.91 -49.47 -28.79
CA TYR A 54 -28.13 -48.67 -28.98
C TYR A 54 -29.37 -49.31 -28.34
N ARG A 55 -30.23 -48.44 -27.79
CA ARG A 55 -31.63 -48.61 -27.32
C ARG A 55 -31.91 -49.59 -26.17
N GLY A 56 -32.39 -49.02 -25.04
CA GLY A 56 -33.32 -49.73 -24.14
C GLY A 56 -32.88 -49.94 -22.69
N LEU A 57 -32.15 -49.01 -22.08
CA LEU A 57 -31.99 -49.00 -20.61
C LEU A 57 -33.21 -48.34 -19.97
N THR A 58 -34.31 -49.09 -19.85
CA THR A 58 -35.40 -48.72 -18.94
C THR A 58 -34.95 -49.06 -17.52
N ALA A 59 -34.97 -48.06 -16.65
CA ALA A 59 -34.60 -48.14 -15.25
C ALA A 59 -35.25 -49.33 -14.54
N ARG A 60 -34.45 -50.31 -14.09
CA ARG A 60 -34.84 -51.34 -13.09
C ARG A 60 -33.68 -52.20 -12.53
N ASN A 61 -32.42 -51.80 -12.66
CA ASN A 61 -31.28 -52.50 -12.03
C ASN A 61 -30.27 -51.53 -11.41
N SER A 62 -30.21 -51.45 -10.07
CA SER A 62 -29.55 -50.35 -9.34
C SER A 62 -28.02 -50.33 -9.40
N LYS A 63 -27.34 -51.47 -9.43
CA LYS A 63 -25.86 -51.53 -9.33
C LYS A 63 -25.14 -51.40 -10.67
N LEU A 64 -25.67 -52.04 -11.71
CA LEU A 64 -25.11 -52.01 -13.07
C LEU A 64 -25.36 -50.66 -13.77
N ASN A 65 -26.43 -49.95 -13.40
CA ASN A 65 -26.69 -48.58 -13.88
C ASN A 65 -25.75 -47.53 -13.26
N GLN A 66 -25.18 -47.78 -12.06
CA GLN A 66 -24.21 -46.89 -11.43
C GLN A 66 -22.88 -46.85 -12.21
N TYR A 67 -22.33 -47.99 -12.63
CA TYR A 67 -21.10 -48.03 -13.45
C TYR A 67 -21.30 -47.36 -14.81
N TYR A 68 -22.47 -47.52 -15.42
CA TYR A 68 -22.80 -46.86 -16.68
C TYR A 68 -22.90 -45.34 -16.52
N GLY A 69 -23.60 -44.86 -15.48
CA GLY A 69 -23.66 -43.44 -15.14
C GLY A 69 -22.28 -42.87 -14.80
N ALA A 70 -21.46 -43.59 -14.05
CA ALA A 70 -20.09 -43.20 -13.72
C ALA A 70 -19.19 -43.06 -14.96
N ALA A 71 -19.29 -44.02 -15.90
CA ALA A 71 -18.58 -43.98 -17.17
C ALA A 71 -19.02 -42.78 -18.03
N PHE A 72 -20.32 -42.47 -18.02
CA PHE A 72 -20.87 -41.36 -18.78
C PHE A 72 -20.38 -40.01 -18.25
N VAL A 73 -20.42 -39.79 -16.93
CA VAL A 73 -19.92 -38.56 -16.30
C VAL A 73 -18.41 -38.42 -16.50
N LEU A 74 -17.63 -39.49 -16.36
CA LEU A 74 -16.19 -39.49 -16.64
C LEU A 74 -15.88 -39.15 -18.10
N LEU A 75 -16.59 -39.79 -19.05
CA LEU A 75 -16.40 -39.52 -20.47
C LEU A 75 -16.80 -38.09 -20.84
N GLY A 76 -17.90 -37.56 -20.30
CA GLY A 76 -18.32 -36.18 -20.53
C GLY A 76 -17.32 -35.16 -20.00
N SER A 77 -16.76 -35.42 -18.82
CA SER A 77 -15.70 -34.60 -18.21
C SER A 77 -14.41 -34.62 -19.05
N GLU A 78 -14.01 -35.79 -19.52
CA GLU A 78 -12.82 -35.97 -20.36
C GLU A 78 -13.01 -35.43 -21.78
N PHE A 79 -14.23 -35.51 -22.32
CA PHE A 79 -14.60 -34.88 -23.57
C PHE A 79 -14.47 -33.36 -23.46
N TYR A 80 -14.95 -32.77 -22.36
CA TYR A 80 -14.77 -31.33 -22.11
C TYR A 80 -13.30 -30.93 -22.15
N ARG A 81 -12.46 -31.69 -21.46
CA ARG A 81 -11.02 -31.43 -21.39
C ARG A 81 -10.33 -31.55 -22.75
N ARG A 82 -10.62 -32.61 -23.51
CA ARG A 82 -9.86 -33.00 -24.72
C ARG A 82 -10.43 -32.42 -26.01
N GLU A 83 -11.76 -32.34 -26.15
CA GLU A 83 -12.42 -32.15 -27.44
C GLU A 83 -13.24 -30.87 -27.55
N TYR A 84 -13.52 -30.17 -26.45
CA TYR A 84 -14.42 -29.02 -26.43
C TYR A 84 -13.94 -27.83 -27.28
N GLN A 85 -14.83 -27.31 -28.11
CA GLN A 85 -14.59 -26.20 -29.05
C GLN A 85 -15.76 -25.19 -29.06
N ARG A 86 -16.17 -24.69 -27.87
CA ARG A 86 -17.13 -23.57 -27.68
C ARG A 86 -18.64 -23.86 -27.83
N ASN A 87 -19.05 -25.12 -28.06
CA ASN A 87 -20.46 -25.48 -28.14
C ASN A 87 -21.01 -26.00 -26.80
N TRP A 88 -21.68 -25.13 -26.03
CA TRP A 88 -22.36 -25.48 -24.77
C TRP A 88 -23.64 -26.29 -25.02
N SER A 89 -23.51 -27.57 -25.39
CA SER A 89 -24.65 -28.46 -25.57
C SER A 89 -24.28 -29.94 -25.38
N TRP A 90 -25.28 -30.73 -24.99
CA TRP A 90 -25.18 -32.19 -24.95
C TRP A 90 -24.95 -32.81 -26.33
N ALA A 91 -25.42 -32.15 -27.40
CA ALA A 91 -25.36 -32.67 -28.76
C ALA A 91 -23.93 -33.02 -29.21
N ALA A 92 -22.93 -32.27 -28.75
CA ALA A 92 -21.53 -32.55 -29.09
C ALA A 92 -21.02 -33.86 -28.44
N ILE A 93 -21.36 -34.10 -27.17
CA ILE A 93 -21.01 -35.33 -26.45
C ILE A 93 -21.78 -36.50 -27.04
N GLU A 94 -23.07 -36.32 -27.31
CA GLU A 94 -23.97 -37.31 -27.91
C GLU A 94 -23.50 -37.72 -29.32
N GLN A 95 -23.10 -36.76 -30.15
CA GLN A 95 -22.50 -37.03 -31.45
C GLN A 95 -21.15 -37.74 -31.33
N PHE A 96 -20.34 -37.39 -30.34
CA PHE A 96 -19.04 -37.99 -30.11
C PHE A 96 -19.13 -39.49 -29.74
N ILE A 97 -20.11 -39.86 -28.92
CA ILE A 97 -20.38 -41.24 -28.53
C ILE A 97 -21.30 -41.99 -29.51
N GLY A 98 -21.98 -41.28 -30.40
CA GLY A 98 -22.93 -41.85 -31.38
C GLY A 98 -24.32 -42.17 -30.80
N LEU A 99 -24.75 -41.48 -29.73
CA LEU A 99 -26.00 -41.73 -29.02
C LEU A 99 -26.83 -40.45 -28.84
N PRO A 100 -27.91 -40.24 -29.63
CA PRO A 100 -28.91 -39.24 -29.29
C PRO A 100 -29.81 -39.78 -28.18
N TYR A 101 -29.90 -39.09 -27.03
CA TYR A 101 -30.89 -39.42 -26.00
C TYR A 101 -32.23 -38.74 -26.34
N ASP A 102 -33.32 -39.49 -26.33
CA ASP A 102 -34.65 -39.00 -26.73
C ASP A 102 -35.40 -38.27 -25.57
N SER A 103 -34.96 -38.39 -24.30
CA SER A 103 -35.59 -37.76 -23.13
C SER A 103 -34.57 -37.06 -22.20
N THR A 104 -34.97 -35.93 -21.59
CA THR A 104 -34.12 -35.15 -20.64
C THR A 104 -34.10 -35.77 -19.25
N ASP A 105 -35.14 -36.53 -18.88
CA ASP A 105 -35.29 -37.16 -17.57
C ASP A 105 -34.33 -38.35 -17.40
N ASP A 106 -34.18 -39.20 -18.44
CA ASP A 106 -33.25 -40.34 -18.40
C ASP A 106 -31.79 -39.90 -18.25
N ARG A 107 -31.43 -38.75 -18.85
CA ARG A 107 -30.08 -38.17 -18.74
C ARG A 107 -29.80 -37.65 -17.32
N SER A 108 -30.78 -37.01 -16.70
CA SER A 108 -30.65 -36.45 -15.36
C SER A 108 -30.43 -37.57 -14.32
N GLU A 109 -31.23 -38.65 -14.40
CA GLU A 109 -31.07 -39.83 -13.53
C GLU A 109 -29.69 -40.49 -13.69
N LEU A 110 -29.19 -40.61 -14.92
CA LEU A 110 -27.87 -41.17 -15.21
C LEU A 110 -26.72 -40.35 -14.62
N ILE A 111 -26.83 -39.03 -14.69
CA ILE A 111 -25.81 -38.13 -14.13
C ILE A 111 -25.82 -38.21 -12.60
N GLU A 112 -26.98 -38.21 -11.97
CA GLU A 112 -27.09 -38.37 -10.51
C GLU A 112 -26.51 -39.71 -10.04
N LEU A 113 -26.73 -40.80 -10.77
CA LEU A 113 -26.11 -42.09 -10.48
C LEU A 113 -24.58 -42.04 -10.61
N GLY A 114 -24.06 -41.33 -11.62
CA GLY A 114 -22.63 -41.15 -11.81
C GLY A 114 -22.00 -40.29 -10.71
N PHE A 115 -22.61 -39.16 -10.36
CA PHE A 115 -22.14 -38.28 -9.29
C PHE A 115 -22.11 -39.01 -7.94
N ASN A 116 -23.17 -39.77 -7.63
CA ASN A 116 -23.22 -40.61 -6.43
C ASN A 116 -22.15 -41.70 -6.43
N PHE A 117 -21.90 -42.34 -7.57
CA PHE A 117 -20.84 -43.36 -7.68
C PHE A 117 -19.47 -42.76 -7.38
N TRP A 118 -19.17 -41.58 -7.96
CA TRP A 118 -17.90 -40.86 -7.78
C TRP A 118 -17.77 -40.14 -6.44
N LYS A 119 -18.84 -40.10 -5.63
CA LYS A 119 -18.95 -39.30 -4.39
C LYS A 119 -18.73 -37.80 -4.62
N LEU A 120 -19.21 -37.30 -5.75
CA LEU A 120 -19.15 -35.88 -6.08
C LEU A 120 -20.26 -35.09 -5.37
N PRO A 121 -20.08 -33.78 -5.12
CA PRO A 121 -21.11 -32.93 -4.53
C PRO A 121 -22.42 -32.93 -5.35
N GLU A 122 -23.56 -32.77 -4.70
CA GLU A 122 -24.85 -32.65 -5.39
C GLU A 122 -24.85 -31.43 -6.34
N ILE A 123 -25.59 -31.56 -7.44
CA ILE A 123 -25.68 -30.51 -8.46
C ILE A 123 -26.63 -29.44 -7.94
N GLU A 124 -26.07 -28.32 -7.50
CA GLU A 124 -26.80 -27.18 -6.94
C GLU A 124 -27.82 -26.60 -7.92
N SER A 125 -28.93 -26.08 -7.38
CA SER A 125 -29.92 -25.27 -8.10
C SER A 125 -30.01 -23.90 -7.46
N GLU A 126 -29.81 -22.83 -8.24
CA GLU A 126 -30.22 -21.50 -7.79
C GLU A 126 -31.75 -21.46 -7.58
N PRO A 127 -32.25 -20.74 -6.56
CA PRO A 127 -33.69 -20.56 -6.35
C PRO A 127 -34.35 -19.99 -7.62
N GLY A 128 -35.17 -20.79 -8.30
CA GLY A 128 -35.88 -20.39 -9.52
C GLY A 128 -35.25 -20.80 -10.87
N LYS A 129 -34.10 -21.51 -10.88
CA LYS A 129 -33.50 -22.10 -12.10
C LYS A 129 -33.52 -23.64 -12.07
N ASN A 130 -33.52 -24.27 -13.25
CA ASN A 130 -33.36 -25.73 -13.37
C ASN A 130 -31.93 -26.17 -12.96
N ARG A 131 -31.79 -27.41 -12.46
CA ARG A 131 -30.48 -28.01 -12.11
C ARG A 131 -29.52 -28.01 -13.32
N ASP A 132 -28.32 -27.46 -13.14
CA ASP A 132 -27.28 -27.36 -14.18
C ASP A 132 -26.48 -28.67 -14.32
N PHE A 133 -27.11 -29.71 -14.87
CA PHE A 133 -26.47 -31.01 -15.07
C PHE A 133 -25.28 -30.96 -16.03
N LEU A 134 -25.34 -30.13 -17.07
CA LEU A 134 -24.25 -30.02 -18.05
C LEU A 134 -23.05 -29.34 -17.40
N GLY A 135 -23.22 -28.16 -16.81
CA GLY A 135 -22.13 -27.48 -16.13
C GLY A 135 -21.58 -28.29 -14.95
N GLY A 136 -22.43 -29.05 -14.25
CA GLY A 136 -22.01 -30.03 -13.25
C GLY A 136 -20.97 -31.01 -13.80
N VAL A 137 -21.24 -31.69 -14.92
CA VAL A 137 -20.30 -32.63 -15.56
C VAL A 137 -19.04 -31.90 -16.07
N LEU A 138 -19.20 -30.75 -16.71
CA LEU A 138 -18.05 -30.04 -17.30
C LEU A 138 -17.07 -29.51 -16.24
N ARG A 139 -17.55 -29.07 -15.07
CA ARG A 139 -16.70 -28.66 -13.93
C ARG A 139 -15.73 -29.77 -13.47
N GLN A 140 -16.15 -31.03 -13.59
CA GLN A 140 -15.33 -32.19 -13.24
C GLN A 140 -14.19 -32.45 -14.25
N GLY A 141 -14.25 -31.84 -15.44
CA GLY A 141 -13.28 -32.00 -16.52
C GLY A 141 -12.03 -31.12 -16.41
N GLY A 142 -11.99 -30.14 -15.50
CA GLY A 142 -10.86 -29.21 -15.35
C GLY A 142 -10.85 -28.13 -16.44
N LEU A 143 -9.68 -27.79 -16.98
CA LEU A 143 -9.55 -26.79 -18.04
C LEU A 143 -9.59 -27.42 -19.46
N PRO A 144 -10.37 -26.85 -20.41
CA PRO A 144 -10.43 -27.35 -21.78
C PRO A 144 -9.18 -27.00 -22.59
N TRP A 145 -8.41 -28.01 -22.99
CA TRP A 145 -7.06 -27.84 -23.55
C TRP A 145 -7.01 -26.99 -24.81
N LYS A 146 -7.94 -27.24 -25.74
CA LYS A 146 -7.98 -26.50 -27.01
C LYS A 146 -8.24 -25.00 -26.80
N LEU A 147 -8.90 -24.60 -25.72
CA LEU A 147 -9.17 -23.19 -25.41
C LEU A 147 -8.03 -22.55 -24.61
N VAL A 148 -7.37 -23.28 -23.71
CA VAL A 148 -6.19 -22.78 -23.00
C VAL A 148 -5.01 -22.57 -23.96
N GLN A 149 -4.88 -23.41 -25.00
CA GLN A 149 -3.86 -23.29 -26.03
C GLN A 149 -4.16 -22.19 -27.06
N ASP A 150 -5.43 -21.89 -27.31
CA ASP A 150 -5.81 -20.83 -28.26
C ASP A 150 -5.62 -19.46 -27.61
N ARG A 151 -4.56 -18.74 -28.04
CA ARG A 151 -4.24 -17.38 -27.58
C ARG A 151 -5.32 -16.35 -27.89
N ASN A 152 -6.30 -16.66 -28.74
CA ASN A 152 -7.45 -15.78 -29.00
C ASN A 152 -8.63 -16.05 -28.07
N ASP A 153 -8.64 -17.18 -27.34
CA ASP A 153 -9.69 -17.50 -26.39
C ASP A 153 -9.55 -16.70 -25.10
N SER A 154 -10.64 -16.56 -24.33
CA SER A 154 -10.63 -15.92 -23.02
C SER A 154 -9.68 -16.62 -22.04
N LEU A 155 -9.67 -17.96 -22.01
CA LEU A 155 -8.82 -18.73 -21.09
C LEU A 155 -7.33 -18.67 -21.47
N GLY A 156 -7.03 -18.79 -22.78
CA GLY A 156 -5.67 -18.63 -23.31
C GLY A 156 -5.10 -17.24 -23.09
N ARG A 157 -5.93 -16.18 -23.23
CA ARG A 157 -5.51 -14.81 -22.92
C ARG A 157 -5.23 -14.60 -21.43
N VAL A 158 -6.06 -15.17 -20.56
CA VAL A 158 -5.86 -15.07 -19.10
C VAL A 158 -4.56 -15.75 -18.67
N ILE A 159 -4.29 -16.98 -19.12
CA ILE A 159 -3.06 -17.67 -18.72
C ILE A 159 -1.81 -16.96 -19.24
N GLN A 160 -1.86 -16.46 -20.49
CA GLN A 160 -0.77 -15.67 -21.05
C GLN A 160 -0.56 -14.37 -20.29
N HIS A 161 -1.63 -13.68 -19.90
CA HIS A 161 -1.54 -12.49 -19.07
C HIS A 161 -0.91 -12.79 -17.71
N LEU A 162 -1.33 -13.86 -17.03
CA LEU A 162 -0.77 -14.27 -15.75
C LEU A 162 0.72 -14.61 -15.83
N PHE A 163 1.16 -15.27 -16.89
CA PHE A 163 2.60 -15.45 -17.14
C PHE A 163 3.27 -14.11 -17.39
N THR A 164 2.82 -13.35 -18.39
CA THR A 164 3.45 -12.09 -18.84
C THR A 164 3.53 -11.03 -17.74
N ASN A 165 2.58 -11.04 -16.80
CA ASN A 165 2.48 -10.08 -15.72
C ASN A 165 2.76 -10.72 -14.35
N TYR A 166 3.35 -11.91 -14.29
CA TYR A 166 3.57 -12.59 -13.01
C TYR A 166 4.32 -11.70 -12.00
N ALA A 167 5.42 -11.09 -12.44
CA ALA A 167 6.23 -10.25 -11.56
C ALA A 167 5.53 -8.95 -11.17
N SER A 168 4.75 -8.32 -12.06
CA SER A 168 3.96 -7.13 -11.72
C SER A 168 2.81 -7.47 -10.78
N LEU A 169 2.02 -8.52 -11.07
CA LEU A 169 0.91 -8.96 -10.22
C LEU A 169 1.39 -9.36 -8.84
N MET A 170 2.45 -10.18 -8.72
CA MET A 170 3.02 -10.51 -7.41
C MET A 170 3.57 -9.28 -6.65
N ARG A 171 4.02 -8.24 -7.37
CA ARG A 171 4.48 -6.97 -6.78
C ARG A 171 3.36 -5.99 -6.46
N GLU A 172 2.20 -6.06 -7.10
CA GLU A 172 1.09 -5.11 -6.90
C GLU A 172 0.06 -5.66 -5.90
N SER A 173 -0.18 -6.97 -5.92
CA SER A 173 -1.23 -7.60 -5.11
C SER A 173 -0.70 -8.66 -4.13
N GLY A 174 0.58 -9.04 -4.24
CA GLY A 174 1.18 -10.09 -3.40
C GLY A 174 0.69 -11.51 -3.71
N SER A 175 -0.25 -11.67 -4.65
CA SER A 175 -0.86 -12.95 -5.03
C SER A 175 -1.42 -12.88 -6.44
N LEU A 176 -1.18 -13.93 -7.24
CA LEU A 176 -1.77 -14.04 -8.58
C LEU A 176 -3.29 -14.11 -8.55
N GLU A 177 -3.89 -14.66 -7.50
CA GLU A 177 -5.35 -14.70 -7.35
C GLU A 177 -5.94 -13.30 -7.28
N LEU A 178 -5.30 -12.44 -6.48
CA LEU A 178 -5.71 -11.05 -6.30
C LEU A 178 -5.45 -10.21 -7.54
N GLY A 179 -4.33 -10.51 -8.22
CA GLY A 179 -4.04 -9.96 -9.53
C GLY A 179 -5.15 -10.33 -10.52
N LEU A 180 -5.48 -11.61 -10.64
CA LEU A 180 -6.50 -12.10 -11.56
C LEU A 180 -7.87 -11.48 -11.32
N MET A 181 -8.30 -11.37 -10.06
CA MET A 181 -9.61 -10.82 -9.67
C MET A 181 -9.85 -9.41 -10.22
N HIS A 182 -8.82 -8.55 -10.26
CA HIS A 182 -8.92 -7.19 -10.79
C HIS A 182 -9.20 -7.15 -12.31
N TYR A 183 -8.87 -8.23 -13.03
CA TYR A 183 -8.95 -8.29 -14.48
C TYR A 183 -10.01 -9.26 -15.01
N LEU A 184 -10.76 -9.93 -14.13
CA LEU A 184 -11.79 -10.91 -14.53
C LEU A 184 -12.87 -10.33 -15.44
N ASP A 185 -13.28 -9.08 -15.17
CA ASP A 185 -14.30 -8.39 -15.97
C ASP A 185 -13.82 -8.04 -17.39
N LYS A 186 -12.50 -7.96 -17.60
CA LYS A 186 -11.87 -7.52 -18.85
C LYS A 186 -11.77 -8.63 -19.89
N TYR A 187 -11.51 -9.87 -19.47
CA TYR A 187 -11.26 -10.98 -20.40
C TYR A 187 -12.53 -11.64 -20.94
N SER A 188 -13.72 -11.16 -20.55
CA SER A 188 -15.01 -11.64 -21.05
C SER A 188 -15.15 -13.16 -20.95
N ILE A 189 -14.68 -13.75 -19.85
CA ILE A 189 -14.83 -15.19 -19.59
C ILE A 189 -16.33 -15.50 -19.56
N PRO A 190 -16.82 -16.54 -20.24
CA PRO A 190 -18.23 -16.94 -20.18
C PRO A 190 -18.70 -17.20 -18.75
N GLU A 191 -19.95 -16.82 -18.43
CA GLU A 191 -20.52 -16.90 -17.06
C GLU A 191 -20.36 -18.29 -16.42
N TYR A 192 -20.53 -19.36 -17.19
CA TYR A 192 -20.37 -20.74 -16.72
C TYR A 192 -18.92 -21.14 -16.35
N GLN A 193 -17.92 -20.39 -16.84
CA GLN A 193 -16.50 -20.53 -16.53
C GLN A 193 -16.02 -19.55 -15.44
N ARG A 194 -16.86 -18.60 -15.01
CA ARG A 194 -16.55 -17.67 -13.91
C ARG A 194 -16.80 -18.33 -12.56
N ASN A 195 -15.95 -19.26 -12.19
CA ASN A 195 -15.99 -19.89 -10.88
C ASN A 195 -14.57 -19.96 -10.28
N ASP A 196 -14.51 -19.90 -8.95
CA ASP A 196 -13.27 -19.91 -8.17
C ASP A 196 -12.34 -21.06 -8.59
N TYR A 197 -12.92 -22.21 -8.89
CA TYR A 197 -12.22 -23.39 -9.38
C TYR A 197 -11.43 -23.16 -10.68
N THR A 198 -12.03 -22.53 -11.70
CA THR A 198 -11.37 -22.25 -12.99
C THR A 198 -10.19 -21.30 -12.80
N TYR A 199 -10.36 -20.28 -11.96
CA TYR A 199 -9.32 -19.31 -11.64
C TYR A 199 -8.14 -19.95 -10.92
N GLN A 200 -8.41 -20.81 -9.95
CA GLN A 200 -7.38 -21.52 -9.20
C GLN A 200 -6.58 -22.49 -10.05
N LEU A 201 -7.21 -23.17 -11.02
CA LEU A 201 -6.47 -24.01 -11.97
C LEU A 201 -5.52 -23.19 -12.84
N LEU A 202 -5.96 -22.02 -13.32
CA LEU A 202 -5.10 -21.13 -14.12
C LEU A 202 -3.91 -20.63 -13.30
N ILE A 203 -4.15 -20.20 -12.05
CA ILE A 203 -3.11 -19.73 -11.13
C ILE A 203 -2.13 -20.85 -10.80
N GLY A 204 -2.64 -22.02 -10.40
CA GLY A 204 -1.81 -23.16 -10.01
C GLY A 204 -0.86 -23.60 -11.12
N VAL A 205 -1.31 -23.55 -12.39
CA VAL A 205 -0.46 -23.85 -13.54
C VAL A 205 0.71 -22.87 -13.63
N VAL A 206 0.42 -21.57 -13.53
CA VAL A 206 1.43 -20.50 -13.61
C VAL A 206 2.44 -20.63 -12.46
N GLU A 207 1.96 -20.84 -11.23
CA GLU A 207 2.82 -21.04 -10.05
C GLU A 207 3.71 -22.27 -10.18
N SER A 208 3.15 -23.39 -10.65
CA SER A 208 3.89 -24.65 -10.81
C SER A 208 4.99 -24.53 -11.86
N VAL A 209 4.68 -23.91 -13.01
CA VAL A 209 5.67 -23.67 -14.08
C VAL A 209 6.78 -22.74 -13.57
N ILE A 210 6.45 -21.64 -12.91
CA ILE A 210 7.45 -20.70 -12.39
C ILE A 210 8.30 -21.33 -11.29
N ARG A 211 7.71 -22.13 -10.39
CA ARG A 211 8.43 -22.89 -9.37
C ARG A 211 9.45 -23.83 -10.01
N LEU A 212 9.03 -24.61 -11.00
CA LEU A 212 9.89 -25.56 -11.71
C LEU A 212 11.01 -24.83 -12.46
N GLN A 213 10.71 -23.72 -13.17
CA GLN A 213 11.70 -22.90 -13.87
C GLN A 213 12.71 -22.25 -12.90
N LYS A 214 12.28 -21.83 -11.70
CA LYS A 214 13.19 -21.32 -10.65
C LYS A 214 14.10 -22.41 -10.11
N LYS A 215 13.60 -23.63 -9.94
CA LYS A 215 14.36 -24.79 -9.43
C LYS A 215 15.36 -25.33 -10.47
N TYR A 216 14.98 -25.37 -11.74
CA TYR A 216 15.82 -25.84 -12.85
C TYR A 216 15.97 -24.72 -13.92
N PRO A 217 17.02 -23.88 -13.83
CA PRO A 217 17.13 -22.65 -14.61
C PRO A 217 17.23 -22.80 -16.14
N ASP A 218 17.53 -24.00 -16.64
CA ASP A 218 17.74 -24.28 -18.07
C ASP A 218 16.56 -25.03 -18.74
N LEU A 219 15.44 -25.22 -18.04
CA LEU A 219 14.23 -25.90 -18.55
C LEU A 219 13.70 -25.30 -19.86
N ASP A 220 13.85 -23.99 -20.06
CA ASP A 220 13.43 -23.25 -21.25
C ASP A 220 14.22 -23.64 -22.51
N LYS A 221 15.45 -24.16 -22.32
CA LYS A 221 16.36 -24.56 -23.41
C LYS A 221 16.28 -26.04 -23.74
N VAL A 222 15.68 -26.84 -22.85
CA VAL A 222 15.53 -28.28 -23.06
C VAL A 222 14.57 -28.53 -24.23
N LEU A 223 14.93 -29.48 -25.10
CA LEU A 223 14.13 -29.78 -26.28
C LEU A 223 12.74 -30.32 -25.91
N ASP A 224 12.72 -31.21 -24.91
CA ASP A 224 11.52 -31.79 -24.29
C ASP A 224 11.58 -31.64 -22.76
N PRO A 225 10.92 -30.60 -22.19
CA PRO A 225 10.90 -30.36 -20.76
C PRO A 225 10.26 -31.51 -19.95
N THR A 226 9.33 -32.26 -20.55
CA THR A 226 8.62 -33.34 -19.87
C THR A 226 9.52 -34.52 -19.59
N LEU A 227 10.33 -34.93 -20.57
CA LEU A 227 11.30 -36.02 -20.40
C LEU A 227 12.36 -35.64 -19.35
N TYR A 228 12.85 -34.40 -19.38
CA TYR A 228 13.81 -33.92 -18.39
C TYR A 228 13.23 -33.94 -16.97
N LEU A 229 12.01 -33.46 -16.79
CA LEU A 229 11.35 -33.48 -15.48
C LEU A 229 11.03 -34.91 -15.02
N ASN A 230 10.67 -35.82 -15.92
CA ASN A 230 10.47 -37.23 -15.60
C ASN A 230 11.74 -37.91 -15.09
N GLU A 231 12.93 -37.47 -15.54
CA GLU A 231 14.22 -37.98 -15.07
C GLU A 231 14.68 -37.30 -13.76
N HIS A 232 14.51 -35.98 -13.65
CA HIS A 232 15.11 -35.18 -12.56
C HIS A 232 14.17 -34.83 -11.39
N GLU A 233 12.85 -34.91 -11.60
CA GLU A 233 11.82 -34.71 -10.57
C GLU A 233 10.62 -35.64 -10.84
N PRO A 234 10.73 -36.98 -10.74
CA PRO A 234 9.72 -37.92 -11.25
C PRO A 234 8.29 -37.75 -10.67
N THR A 235 8.15 -37.04 -9.56
CA THR A 235 6.86 -36.75 -8.91
C THR A 235 6.15 -35.51 -9.44
N TRP A 236 6.81 -34.68 -10.24
CA TRP A 236 6.28 -33.38 -10.71
C TRP A 236 4.93 -33.49 -11.42
N ILE A 237 4.73 -34.56 -12.20
CA ILE A 237 3.52 -34.80 -12.99
C ILE A 237 2.28 -35.07 -12.12
N TYR A 238 2.49 -35.49 -10.87
CA TYR A 238 1.43 -35.71 -9.89
C TYR A 238 1.11 -34.45 -9.09
N GLU A 239 2.07 -33.53 -8.96
CA GLU A 239 1.90 -32.20 -8.34
C GLU A 239 1.44 -31.14 -9.34
N PHE A 240 1.34 -31.48 -10.64
CA PHE A 240 0.94 -30.52 -11.66
C PHE A 240 -0.60 -30.40 -11.66
N PRO A 241 -1.17 -29.18 -11.57
CA PRO A 241 -2.61 -28.98 -11.41
C PRO A 241 -3.46 -29.49 -12.57
N LEU A 242 -2.83 -29.69 -13.74
CA LEU A 242 -3.48 -30.19 -14.93
C LEU A 242 -2.93 -31.57 -15.36
N PRO A 243 -3.79 -32.47 -15.84
CA PRO A 243 -3.40 -33.77 -16.35
C PRO A 243 -2.81 -33.63 -17.77
N LEU A 244 -1.50 -33.81 -17.88
CA LEU A 244 -0.75 -33.62 -19.11
C LEU A 244 -0.76 -34.90 -19.97
N ASP A 245 -1.17 -34.82 -21.23
CA ASP A 245 -1.01 -35.90 -22.21
C ASP A 245 0.34 -35.78 -22.94
N GLU A 246 1.00 -36.90 -23.26
CA GLU A 246 2.35 -36.88 -23.83
C GLU A 246 2.44 -36.11 -25.17
N GLU A 247 1.35 -36.10 -25.96
CA GLU A 247 1.36 -35.56 -27.31
C GLU A 247 1.23 -34.03 -27.37
N ASN A 248 0.52 -33.38 -26.42
CA ASN A 248 0.32 -31.92 -26.43
C ASN A 248 1.04 -31.19 -25.29
N ALA A 249 1.40 -31.87 -24.20
CA ALA A 249 2.01 -31.24 -23.02
C ALA A 249 3.40 -30.67 -23.28
N SER A 250 4.24 -31.37 -24.04
CA SER A 250 5.65 -30.98 -24.25
C SER A 250 5.78 -29.65 -25.00
N THR A 251 4.98 -29.44 -26.05
CA THR A 251 5.00 -28.18 -26.82
C THR A 251 4.48 -27.00 -25.99
N LEU A 252 3.39 -27.18 -25.25
CA LEU A 252 2.79 -26.13 -24.44
C LEU A 252 3.67 -25.73 -23.25
N LEU A 253 4.19 -26.72 -22.51
CA LEU A 253 5.08 -26.47 -21.38
C LEU A 253 6.35 -25.75 -21.81
N LYS A 254 6.89 -26.07 -22.98
CA LYS A 254 8.05 -25.38 -23.54
C LYS A 254 7.79 -23.88 -23.72
N GLU A 255 6.62 -23.49 -24.22
CA GLU A 255 6.25 -22.08 -24.33
C GLU A 255 6.09 -21.44 -22.95
N TRP A 256 5.39 -22.09 -22.02
CA TRP A 256 5.20 -21.57 -20.66
C TRP A 256 6.51 -21.42 -19.88
N PHE A 257 7.46 -22.36 -20.03
CA PHE A 257 8.78 -22.26 -19.41
C PHE A 257 9.59 -21.11 -19.99
N LYS A 258 9.47 -20.84 -21.29
CA LYS A 258 10.09 -19.68 -21.93
C LYS A 258 9.51 -18.37 -21.40
N ASP A 259 8.19 -18.27 -21.28
CA ASP A 259 7.51 -17.09 -20.74
C ASP A 259 7.87 -16.89 -19.25
N ALA A 260 7.88 -17.96 -18.46
CA ALA A 260 8.30 -17.94 -17.06
C ALA A 260 9.78 -17.52 -16.90
N LYS A 261 10.67 -18.00 -17.77
CA LYS A 261 12.09 -17.62 -17.75
C LYS A 261 12.28 -16.14 -18.07
N ALA A 262 11.59 -15.63 -19.08
CA ALA A 262 11.61 -14.21 -19.43
C ALA A 262 11.22 -13.34 -18.22
N GLN A 263 10.19 -13.74 -17.48
CA GLN A 263 9.73 -13.03 -16.28
C GLN A 263 10.67 -13.15 -15.09
N ILE A 264 11.27 -14.32 -14.86
CA ILE A 264 12.27 -14.50 -13.80
C ILE A 264 13.50 -13.64 -14.09
N ASP A 265 13.94 -13.59 -15.34
CA ASP A 265 15.09 -12.79 -15.75
C ASP A 265 14.78 -11.29 -15.71
N GLU A 266 13.58 -10.86 -16.11
CA GLU A 266 13.10 -9.49 -15.93
C GLU A 266 13.04 -9.10 -14.45
N GLN A 267 12.54 -9.98 -13.58
CA GLN A 267 12.53 -9.76 -12.13
C GLN A 267 13.96 -9.61 -11.58
N LYS A 268 14.87 -10.52 -11.93
CA LYS A 268 16.27 -10.47 -11.48
C LYS A 268 16.99 -9.24 -11.99
N GLN A 269 16.85 -8.89 -13.27
CA GLN A 269 17.42 -7.68 -13.83
C GLN A 269 16.82 -6.42 -13.18
N GLY A 270 15.51 -6.42 -12.91
CA GLY A 270 14.84 -5.37 -12.16
C GLY A 270 15.38 -5.23 -10.74
N GLU A 271 15.57 -6.33 -10.01
CA GLU A 271 16.13 -6.36 -8.65
C GLU A 271 17.61 -5.94 -8.62
N GLU A 272 18.42 -6.39 -9.59
CA GLU A 272 19.83 -6.00 -9.74
C GLU A 272 19.97 -4.51 -10.08
N ASN A 273 19.13 -3.99 -10.98
CA ASN A 273 19.08 -2.56 -11.31
C ASN A 273 18.58 -1.70 -10.13
N ARG A 274 17.73 -2.25 -9.25
CA ARG A 274 17.17 -1.60 -8.04
C ARG A 274 18.03 -1.81 -6.79
N SER A 275 19.25 -2.32 -6.93
CA SER A 275 19.98 -2.89 -5.80
C SER A 275 20.28 -1.92 -4.64
N ASN A 276 20.19 -0.59 -4.82
CA ASN A 276 20.39 0.39 -3.73
C ASN A 276 19.61 1.72 -3.85
N HIS A 277 18.84 1.96 -4.91
CA HIS A 277 18.21 3.27 -5.18
C HIS A 277 16.72 3.17 -5.51
N PHE A 278 15.99 4.25 -5.25
CA PHE A 278 14.61 4.40 -5.71
C PHE A 278 14.56 4.62 -7.22
N ILE A 279 13.55 4.06 -7.88
CA ILE A 279 13.30 4.27 -9.31
C ILE A 279 11.91 4.86 -9.50
N SER A 280 11.79 5.86 -10.36
CA SER A 280 10.50 6.42 -10.77
C SER A 280 10.19 6.07 -12.22
N GLU A 281 8.98 5.62 -12.48
CA GLU A 281 8.43 5.43 -13.83
C GLU A 281 7.20 6.33 -14.00
N PHE A 282 7.05 6.96 -15.16
CA PHE A 282 5.89 7.81 -15.46
C PHE A 282 4.80 7.01 -16.18
N TYR A 283 3.57 7.22 -15.73
CA TYR A 283 2.36 6.62 -16.26
C TYR A 283 1.32 7.69 -16.56
N TRP A 284 0.64 7.51 -17.68
CA TRP A 284 -0.55 8.23 -18.06
C TRP A 284 -1.80 7.43 -17.68
N ASN A 285 -2.66 7.98 -16.82
CA ASN A 285 -3.94 7.37 -16.47
C ASN A 285 -5.06 8.07 -17.24
N ASN A 286 -5.59 7.42 -18.28
CA ASN A 286 -6.85 7.65 -19.02
C ASN A 286 -6.66 7.34 -20.52
N SER A 287 -7.76 7.07 -21.23
CA SER A 287 -7.75 7.12 -22.70
C SER A 287 -7.24 8.50 -23.13
N LEU A 288 -6.50 8.55 -24.24
CA LEU A 288 -6.07 9.80 -24.92
C LEU A 288 -7.28 10.59 -25.48
N ASP A 289 -8.42 10.61 -24.77
CA ASP A 289 -9.59 11.40 -25.12
C ASP A 289 -9.30 12.90 -24.86
N VAL A 290 -9.57 13.68 -25.90
CA VAL A 290 -8.89 14.95 -26.25
C VAL A 290 -9.29 16.16 -25.39
N THR A 291 -9.94 15.98 -24.23
CA THR A 291 -10.53 17.10 -23.46
C THR A 291 -9.82 17.44 -22.16
N ASP A 292 -8.97 16.57 -21.61
CA ASP A 292 -8.33 16.82 -20.31
C ASP A 292 -6.93 17.43 -20.47
N GLN A 293 -6.60 18.39 -19.61
CA GLN A 293 -5.26 18.98 -19.58
C GLN A 293 -4.23 17.90 -19.22
N LEU A 294 -3.24 17.69 -20.10
CA LEU A 294 -2.21 16.63 -20.03
C LEU A 294 -1.49 16.45 -18.66
N THR A 295 -1.57 17.42 -17.75
CA THR A 295 -0.91 17.37 -16.44
C THR A 295 -1.74 16.68 -15.34
N GLU A 296 -3.07 16.66 -15.44
CA GLU A 296 -3.92 16.11 -14.37
C GLU A 296 -4.00 14.57 -14.38
N ALA A 297 -3.50 13.92 -15.43
CA ALA A 297 -3.55 12.47 -15.65
C ALA A 297 -2.21 11.75 -15.36
N MET A 298 -1.12 12.48 -15.11
CA MET A 298 0.21 11.88 -14.93
C MET A 298 0.45 11.40 -13.50
N VAL A 299 0.89 10.15 -13.38
CA VAL A 299 1.25 9.47 -12.14
C VAL A 299 2.68 8.97 -12.24
N SER A 300 3.47 9.17 -11.19
CA SER A 300 4.76 8.49 -11.05
C SER A 300 4.58 7.26 -10.17
N LYS A 301 4.97 6.09 -10.67
CA LYS A 301 5.15 4.88 -9.86
C LYS A 301 6.58 4.84 -9.35
N ILE A 302 6.76 4.87 -8.03
CA ILE A 302 8.05 4.85 -7.36
C ILE A 302 8.29 3.46 -6.77
N TYR A 303 9.41 2.86 -7.14
CA TYR A 303 9.81 1.54 -6.68
C TYR A 303 10.96 1.68 -5.67
N PRO A 304 10.82 1.17 -4.44
CA PRO A 304 11.91 1.13 -3.49
C PRO A 304 12.96 0.08 -3.88
N PRO A 305 14.23 0.23 -3.42
CA PRO A 305 15.23 -0.83 -3.53
C PRO A 305 14.87 -2.03 -2.66
N SER A 306 15.63 -3.13 -2.71
CA SER A 306 15.41 -4.26 -1.77
C SER A 306 15.91 -3.96 -0.35
N SER A 307 17.04 -3.27 -0.28
CA SER A 307 17.65 -2.77 0.94
C SER A 307 18.46 -1.52 0.60
N MET A 308 18.70 -0.68 1.60
CA MET A 308 19.53 0.51 1.46
C MET A 308 20.44 0.63 2.68
N ALA A 309 21.71 0.94 2.46
CA ALA A 309 22.66 1.27 3.53
C ALA A 309 22.97 2.77 3.48
N ILE A 310 22.74 3.44 4.60
CA ILE A 310 22.98 4.88 4.78
C ILE A 310 24.17 5.05 5.71
N ASN A 311 25.23 5.64 5.17
CA ASN A 311 26.42 5.97 5.94
C ASN A 311 26.11 7.06 6.99
N LEU A 312 26.72 6.95 8.17
CA LEU A 312 26.54 7.93 9.25
C LEU A 312 26.88 9.37 8.86
N GLU A 313 27.84 9.61 7.96
CA GLU A 313 28.22 10.94 7.48
C GLU A 313 27.16 11.56 6.55
N ALA A 314 26.32 10.73 5.92
CA ALA A 314 25.23 11.18 5.08
C ALA A 314 23.98 11.60 5.87
N LEU A 315 23.95 11.32 7.18
CA LEU A 315 22.82 11.68 8.04
C LEU A 315 22.82 13.19 8.33
N LYS A 316 21.69 13.82 8.01
CA LYS A 316 21.45 15.24 8.33
C LYS A 316 21.19 15.45 9.81
N ALA A 317 20.61 14.48 10.48
CA ALA A 317 20.27 14.55 11.89
C ALA A 317 20.38 13.16 12.52
N LYS A 318 20.61 13.12 13.83
CA LYS A 318 20.56 11.85 14.55
C LYS A 318 19.10 11.40 14.68
N PRO A 319 18.75 10.16 14.27
CA PRO A 319 17.42 9.63 14.49
C PRO A 319 17.14 9.53 15.98
N THR A 320 15.90 9.87 16.38
CA THR A 320 15.41 9.61 17.74
C THR A 320 14.82 8.20 17.85
N THR A 321 14.43 7.60 16.72
CA THR A 321 13.87 6.25 16.61
C THR A 321 14.39 5.58 15.33
N PHE A 322 14.44 4.24 15.29
CA PHE A 322 14.75 3.49 14.07
C PHE A 322 13.52 3.13 13.23
N ARG A 323 12.33 3.46 13.72
CA ARG A 323 11.08 3.47 12.94
C ARG A 323 11.00 4.80 12.18
N LEU A 324 11.26 4.76 10.88
CA LEU A 324 11.36 5.93 10.03
C LEU A 324 10.13 6.05 9.13
N GLU A 325 9.68 7.28 8.94
CA GLU A 325 8.62 7.56 7.98
C GLU A 325 9.22 7.96 6.64
N LEU A 326 8.69 7.39 5.56
CA LEU A 326 9.07 7.77 4.21
C LEU A 326 8.13 8.86 3.69
N LEU A 327 8.64 10.02 3.32
CA LEU A 327 7.89 11.09 2.67
C LEU A 327 8.40 11.31 1.24
N ILE A 328 7.47 11.58 0.32
CA ILE A 328 7.76 11.86 -1.08
C ILE A 328 7.45 13.34 -1.33
N TYR A 329 8.47 14.07 -1.73
CA TYR A 329 8.42 15.47 -2.09
C TYR A 329 8.54 15.61 -3.61
N GLU A 330 7.84 16.60 -4.17
CA GLU A 330 8.04 17.09 -5.53
C GLU A 330 8.61 18.50 -5.44
N GLY A 331 9.91 18.60 -5.70
CA GLY A 331 10.71 19.77 -5.33
C GLY A 331 10.67 20.00 -3.82
N ASP A 332 10.03 21.09 -3.40
CA ASP A 332 9.84 21.45 -1.99
C ASP A 332 8.47 21.07 -1.43
N LEU A 333 7.57 20.57 -2.27
CA LEU A 333 6.20 20.27 -1.88
C LEU A 333 6.09 18.81 -1.46
N PRO A 334 5.71 18.49 -0.22
CA PRO A 334 5.33 17.11 0.12
C PRO A 334 4.05 16.76 -0.65
N ILE A 335 4.09 15.65 -1.39
CA ILE A 335 2.96 15.20 -2.23
C ILE A 335 2.41 13.84 -1.80
N ALA A 336 3.19 13.02 -1.11
CA ALA A 336 2.71 11.74 -0.58
C ALA A 336 3.50 11.29 0.67
N LYS A 337 2.86 10.43 1.46
CA LYS A 337 3.51 9.62 2.51
C LYS A 337 3.67 8.20 1.99
N GLY A 338 4.87 7.66 2.08
CA GLY A 338 5.13 6.24 1.85
C GLY A 338 4.93 5.41 3.12
N LYS A 339 5.30 4.13 3.05
CA LYS A 339 5.19 3.22 4.20
C LYS A 339 6.27 3.51 5.23
N ILE A 340 5.98 3.14 6.48
CA ILE A 340 6.98 3.13 7.55
C ILE A 340 8.04 2.09 7.22
N VAL A 341 9.30 2.43 7.46
CA VAL A 341 10.43 1.54 7.29
C VAL A 341 11.21 1.44 8.59
N TYR A 342 11.83 0.27 8.81
CA TYR A 342 12.65 0.03 9.99
C TYR A 342 14.12 0.01 9.59
N ALA A 343 14.90 0.81 10.30
CA ALA A 343 16.35 0.82 10.19
C ALA A 343 16.97 -0.09 11.25
N GLN A 344 18.09 -0.72 10.92
CA GLN A 344 18.93 -1.45 11.86
C GLN A 344 20.36 -0.92 11.73
N LYS A 345 21.14 -0.97 12.81
CA LYS A 345 22.57 -0.69 12.72
C LYS A 345 23.31 -1.96 12.35
N ASN A 346 24.18 -1.87 11.35
CA ASN A 346 25.13 -2.95 11.09
C ASN A 346 26.32 -2.89 12.07
N ASP A 347 27.24 -3.86 11.98
CA ASP A 347 28.42 -3.96 12.84
C ASP A 347 29.36 -2.74 12.77
N VAL A 348 29.31 -1.99 11.67
CA VAL A 348 30.11 -0.77 11.41
C VAL A 348 29.38 0.49 11.90
N GLY A 349 28.10 0.37 12.26
CA GLY A 349 27.25 1.45 12.78
C GLY A 349 26.40 2.18 11.74
N ASP A 350 26.49 1.82 10.45
CA ASP A 350 25.66 2.38 9.38
C ASP A 350 24.20 1.92 9.54
N LEU A 351 23.27 2.74 9.04
CA LEU A 351 21.85 2.41 9.05
C LEU A 351 21.49 1.58 7.82
N VAL A 352 21.06 0.35 8.04
CA VAL A 352 20.55 -0.55 7.01
C VAL A 352 19.03 -0.59 7.09
N ILE A 353 18.38 -0.27 5.99
CA ILE A 353 16.92 -0.28 5.85
C ILE A 353 16.54 -1.40 4.90
N ASN A 354 15.67 -2.30 5.35
CA ASN A 354 15.14 -3.38 4.52
C ASN A 354 13.76 -3.00 3.99
N PHE A 355 13.64 -2.91 2.68
CA PHE A 355 12.42 -2.54 2.01
C PHE A 355 11.63 -3.76 1.54
N LYS A 356 12.06 -5.01 1.77
CA LYS A 356 11.33 -6.23 1.34
C LYS A 356 9.87 -6.28 1.80
N GLN A 357 9.57 -5.70 2.96
CA GLN A 357 8.19 -5.58 3.47
C GLN A 357 7.37 -4.49 2.73
N VAL A 358 8.04 -3.60 2.00
CA VAL A 358 7.48 -2.47 1.24
C VAL A 358 7.53 -2.70 -0.27
N ILE A 359 8.41 -3.60 -0.78
CA ILE A 359 8.60 -3.94 -2.21
C ILE A 359 7.28 -4.36 -2.88
N ALA A 360 6.37 -4.97 -2.13
CA ALA A 360 5.10 -5.45 -2.62
C ALA A 360 4.08 -4.33 -2.90
N ASN A 361 4.46 -3.04 -2.86
CA ASN A 361 3.64 -1.92 -3.34
C ASN A 361 4.53 -0.78 -3.84
N ALA A 362 4.55 -0.56 -5.16
CA ALA A 362 5.09 0.68 -5.72
C ALA A 362 4.25 1.87 -5.24
N PHE A 363 4.89 2.98 -4.86
CA PHE A 363 4.14 4.19 -4.50
C PHE A 363 3.65 4.86 -5.77
N SER A 364 2.33 4.92 -5.97
CA SER A 364 1.76 5.71 -7.06
C SER A 364 1.48 7.11 -6.55
N VAL A 365 2.08 8.12 -7.18
CA VAL A 365 1.90 9.51 -6.78
C VAL A 365 1.47 10.36 -7.96
N LYS A 366 0.34 11.05 -7.81
CA LYS A 366 -0.14 12.03 -8.78
C LYS A 366 0.79 13.24 -8.80
N ARG A 367 1.26 13.61 -10.00
CA ARG A 367 2.21 14.70 -10.19
C ARG A 367 1.48 16.04 -10.32
N ARG A 368 2.04 17.11 -9.74
CA ARG A 368 1.50 18.48 -9.89
C ARG A 368 2.34 19.28 -10.89
N ASN A 369 3.65 19.09 -10.87
CA ASN A 369 4.63 19.68 -11.74
C ASN A 369 5.65 18.62 -12.19
N LEU A 370 5.57 18.25 -13.47
CA LEU A 370 6.39 17.21 -14.07
C LEU A 370 7.86 17.61 -14.22
N GLU A 371 8.17 18.91 -14.16
CA GLU A 371 9.54 19.42 -14.27
C GLU A 371 10.30 19.38 -12.93
N GLU A 372 9.58 19.22 -11.82
CA GLU A 372 10.21 19.07 -10.50
C GLU A 372 10.67 17.63 -10.27
N VAL A 373 11.80 17.50 -9.56
CA VAL A 373 12.31 16.19 -9.15
C VAL A 373 11.51 15.64 -7.98
N LEU A 374 11.38 14.32 -7.93
CA LEU A 374 10.90 13.63 -6.74
C LEU A 374 12.05 13.41 -5.78
N ILE A 375 11.82 13.72 -4.50
CA ILE A 375 12.79 13.57 -3.41
C ILE A 375 12.17 12.68 -2.36
N ILE A 376 12.88 11.60 -2.00
CA ILE A 376 12.56 10.78 -0.84
C ILE A 376 13.19 11.43 0.39
N LYS A 377 12.40 11.61 1.45
CA LYS A 377 12.90 12.00 2.77
C LYS A 377 12.54 10.93 3.78
N LEU A 378 13.55 10.49 4.54
CA LEU A 378 13.34 9.65 5.72
C LEU A 378 13.24 10.56 6.94
N MET A 379 12.15 10.39 7.69
CA MET A 379 11.79 11.24 8.81
C MET A 379 11.87 10.46 10.12
N SER A 380 12.35 11.13 11.17
CA SER A 380 12.27 10.67 12.56
C SER A 380 11.75 11.83 13.42
N GLY A 381 10.60 11.65 14.07
CA GLY A 381 9.95 12.69 14.89
C GLY A 381 9.66 13.99 14.11
N GLY A 382 9.27 13.90 12.85
CA GLY A 382 9.02 15.04 11.97
C GLY A 382 10.28 15.75 11.42
N ILE A 383 11.49 15.29 11.76
CA ILE A 383 12.76 15.82 11.24
C ILE A 383 13.29 14.90 10.14
N SER A 384 13.73 15.50 9.02
CA SER A 384 14.42 14.75 7.96
C SER A 384 15.83 14.36 8.40
N ILE A 385 16.06 13.05 8.55
CA ILE A 385 17.38 12.50 8.90
C ILE A 385 18.21 12.16 7.66
N TYR A 386 17.55 11.89 6.53
CA TYR A 386 18.16 11.54 5.27
C TYR A 386 17.23 11.96 4.11
N GLU A 387 17.81 12.26 2.97
CA GLU A 387 17.08 12.53 1.74
C GLU A 387 17.88 12.09 0.50
N GLU A 388 17.15 11.73 -0.55
CA GLU A 388 17.70 11.29 -1.83
C GLU A 388 16.78 11.76 -2.96
N THR A 389 17.36 12.33 -4.03
CA THR A 389 16.62 12.63 -5.26
C THR A 389 16.44 11.34 -6.07
N ILE A 390 15.24 11.11 -6.58
CA ILE A 390 14.99 10.02 -7.52
C ILE A 390 15.43 10.47 -8.90
N GLU A 391 16.52 9.92 -9.42
CA GLU A 391 17.03 10.27 -10.74
C GLU A 391 15.99 9.95 -11.84
N GLY A 392 15.85 10.85 -12.82
CA GLY A 392 14.90 10.65 -13.94
C GLY A 392 13.44 10.85 -13.56
N SER A 393 13.15 11.34 -12.34
CA SER A 393 11.79 11.63 -11.89
C SER A 393 11.27 13.01 -12.32
N ALA A 394 12.05 13.80 -13.04
CA ALA A 394 11.65 15.07 -13.64
C ALA A 394 11.75 14.97 -15.16
N LEU A 395 10.73 15.42 -15.87
CA LEU A 395 10.77 15.55 -17.31
C LEU A 395 11.61 16.78 -17.68
N SER A 396 12.57 16.58 -18.57
CA SER A 396 13.18 17.70 -19.30
C SER A 396 12.03 18.46 -19.99
N SER A 397 11.95 19.79 -19.81
CA SER A 397 10.86 20.71 -20.23
C SER A 397 9.91 20.17 -21.30
N THR A 398 8.62 20.53 -21.24
CA THR A 398 7.51 20.14 -22.16
C THR A 398 7.75 20.29 -23.67
N LYS A 399 8.90 20.84 -24.03
CA LYS A 399 9.49 21.02 -25.36
C LYS A 399 10.36 19.85 -25.82
N SER A 400 10.50 18.77 -25.06
CA SER A 400 11.19 17.54 -25.50
C SER A 400 10.22 16.52 -26.08
N PRO A 401 10.66 15.68 -27.02
CA PRO A 401 9.86 14.56 -27.52
C PRO A 401 9.65 13.50 -26.43
N LEU A 402 8.45 12.92 -26.35
CA LEU A 402 8.12 11.88 -25.37
C LEU A 402 7.67 10.61 -26.08
N PHE A 403 8.24 9.46 -25.72
CA PHE A 403 7.87 8.17 -26.31
C PHE A 403 7.14 7.28 -25.29
N LEU A 404 5.90 6.91 -25.62
CA LEU A 404 4.99 6.17 -24.77
C LEU A 404 4.57 4.84 -25.39
N ILE A 405 4.30 3.84 -24.56
CA ILE A 405 3.70 2.57 -24.96
C ILE A 405 2.35 2.39 -24.26
N ALA A 406 1.38 1.82 -24.97
CA ALA A 406 0.12 1.41 -24.35
C ALA A 406 0.35 0.13 -23.53
N GLU A 407 -0.06 0.16 -22.27
CA GLU A 407 -0.22 -1.03 -21.44
C GLU A 407 -1.66 -1.55 -21.52
N GLU A 408 -1.87 -2.78 -21.07
CA GLU A 408 -3.16 -3.46 -21.22
C GLU A 408 -4.34 -2.68 -20.60
N ASP A 409 -4.11 -1.84 -19.57
CA ASP A 409 -5.14 -1.14 -18.79
C ASP A 409 -5.53 0.24 -19.32
N LYS A 410 -5.29 0.52 -20.61
CA LYS A 410 -5.44 1.87 -21.18
C LYS A 410 -4.59 2.92 -20.44
N ARG A 411 -3.52 2.46 -19.77
CA ARG A 411 -2.47 3.31 -19.22
C ARG A 411 -1.35 3.40 -20.25
N TYR A 412 -0.66 4.54 -20.31
CA TYR A 412 0.50 4.69 -21.18
C TYR A 412 1.76 4.87 -20.35
N LYS A 413 2.75 3.99 -20.54
CA LYS A 413 4.04 4.07 -19.85
C LYS A 413 5.02 4.90 -20.67
N LEU A 414 5.64 5.89 -20.04
CA LEU A 414 6.69 6.69 -20.67
C LEU A 414 8.00 5.92 -20.64
N LEU A 415 8.63 5.75 -21.80
CA LEU A 415 9.91 5.05 -21.92
C LEU A 415 11.10 5.99 -22.15
N SER A 416 10.88 7.15 -22.77
CA SER A 416 11.93 8.15 -23.00
C SER A 416 11.36 9.57 -22.97
N ASP A 417 12.13 10.48 -22.35
CA ASP A 417 11.82 11.91 -22.21
C ASP A 417 12.96 12.84 -22.69
N ASN A 418 14.10 12.29 -23.08
CA ASN A 418 15.35 13.03 -23.13
C ASN A 418 16.35 12.58 -24.21
N GLY A 419 15.96 11.66 -25.09
CA GLY A 419 16.88 11.12 -26.10
C GLY A 419 16.22 10.13 -27.05
N SER A 420 17.00 9.68 -28.02
CA SER A 420 16.64 8.62 -28.95
C SER A 420 16.43 7.32 -28.18
N PHE A 421 15.47 6.51 -28.63
CA PHE A 421 15.04 5.34 -27.89
C PHE A 421 14.63 4.21 -28.83
N SER A 422 14.98 2.98 -28.48
CA SER A 422 14.62 1.77 -29.22
C SER A 422 13.93 0.77 -28.28
N THR A 423 12.91 0.06 -28.76
CA THR A 423 12.12 -0.85 -27.93
C THR A 423 11.68 -2.12 -28.64
N LYS A 424 11.48 -3.20 -27.87
CA LYS A 424 10.96 -4.48 -28.35
C LYS A 424 9.46 -4.46 -28.61
N HIS A 425 8.74 -3.47 -28.08
CA HIS A 425 7.31 -3.30 -28.35
C HIS A 425 7.10 -3.08 -29.85
N SER A 426 6.00 -3.59 -30.39
CA SER A 426 5.70 -3.50 -31.83
C SER A 426 5.09 -2.18 -32.26
N ARG A 427 4.60 -1.39 -31.31
CA ARG A 427 3.98 -0.08 -31.51
C ARG A 427 4.27 0.84 -30.33
N GLY A 428 4.32 2.14 -30.59
CA GLY A 428 4.41 3.18 -29.58
C GLY A 428 3.77 4.49 -30.06
N PHE A 429 3.68 5.47 -29.16
CA PHE A 429 3.14 6.79 -29.41
C PHE A 429 4.21 7.83 -29.11
N LEU A 430 4.55 8.65 -30.10
CA LEU A 430 5.51 9.73 -29.99
C LEU A 430 4.78 11.06 -29.90
N TYR A 431 5.02 11.79 -28.81
CA TYR A 431 4.68 13.20 -28.68
C TYR A 431 5.79 14.03 -29.32
N VAL A 432 5.45 14.83 -30.33
CA VAL A 432 6.37 15.71 -31.04
C VAL A 432 5.96 17.17 -30.80
N PRO A 433 6.78 17.95 -30.07
CA PRO A 433 6.59 19.39 -29.89
C PRO A 433 6.71 20.17 -31.21
N ASP A 434 6.17 21.38 -31.28
CA ASP A 434 6.29 22.28 -32.45
C ASP A 434 7.72 22.74 -32.77
N THR A 435 8.66 22.56 -31.85
CA THR A 435 10.10 22.81 -32.05
C THR A 435 10.82 21.68 -32.80
N PHE A 436 10.09 20.65 -33.23
CA PHE A 436 10.64 19.51 -33.95
C PHE A 436 9.94 19.30 -35.28
N GLU A 437 10.71 18.93 -36.29
CA GLU A 437 10.20 18.50 -37.60
C GLU A 437 10.38 17.00 -37.76
N ILE A 438 9.34 16.32 -38.26
CA ILE A 438 9.40 14.89 -38.59
C ILE A 438 10.03 14.75 -39.97
N LEU A 439 11.19 14.09 -40.05
CA LEU A 439 11.95 13.95 -41.30
C LEU A 439 11.43 12.81 -42.18
N ASP A 440 10.82 11.79 -41.58
CA ASP A 440 10.31 10.63 -42.30
C ASP A 440 8.98 10.92 -42.99
N LYS A 441 8.83 10.39 -44.22
CA LYS A 441 7.55 10.42 -44.95
C LYS A 441 6.58 9.46 -44.27
N VAL A 442 5.79 9.96 -43.33
CA VAL A 442 4.64 9.21 -42.81
C VAL A 442 3.76 8.80 -44.02
N PRO A 443 3.51 7.50 -44.25
CA PRO A 443 2.76 7.03 -45.42
C PRO A 443 1.41 7.74 -45.51
N SER A 444 1.21 8.51 -46.56
CA SER A 444 0.03 9.35 -46.74
C SER A 444 -1.26 8.60 -47.07
N SER A 445 -1.31 7.28 -46.87
CA SER A 445 -2.48 6.42 -47.13
C SER A 445 -3.27 6.03 -45.88
N ASP A 446 -2.72 6.24 -44.68
CA ASP A 446 -3.42 5.99 -43.40
C ASP A 446 -3.80 7.28 -42.65
N LEU A 447 -3.58 8.45 -43.29
CA LEU A 447 -3.75 9.80 -42.69
C LEU A 447 -5.19 10.30 -42.57
N GLU A 448 -6.22 9.53 -42.93
CA GLU A 448 -7.61 9.93 -42.65
C GLU A 448 -7.97 9.82 -41.16
N GLU A 449 -7.14 9.10 -40.38
CA GLU A 449 -7.19 9.10 -38.92
C GLU A 449 -5.78 9.38 -38.33
N LEU A 450 -5.45 10.69 -38.25
CA LEU A 450 -4.62 11.37 -37.22
C LEU A 450 -3.14 11.68 -37.53
N PRO A 451 -2.77 12.97 -37.38
CA PRO A 451 -2.24 13.44 -36.09
C PRO A 451 -3.22 14.36 -35.36
N TYR A 452 -3.65 13.99 -34.15
CA TYR A 452 -4.35 14.93 -33.27
C TYR A 452 -3.37 16.04 -32.89
N THR A 453 -3.67 17.28 -33.27
CA THR A 453 -2.99 18.45 -32.68
C THR A 453 -3.62 18.67 -31.31
N ILE A 454 -2.86 18.41 -30.25
CA ILE A 454 -3.31 18.60 -28.86
C ILE A 454 -2.50 19.76 -28.26
N LEU A 455 -3.13 20.53 -27.36
CA LEU A 455 -2.46 21.60 -26.62
C LEU A 455 -1.87 21.04 -25.32
N PHE A 456 -0.54 21.00 -25.20
CA PHE A 456 0.14 20.71 -23.93
C PHE A 456 0.48 22.02 -23.23
N LYS A 457 -0.12 22.30 -22.06
CA LYS A 457 0.01 23.62 -21.36
C LYS A 457 -0.22 24.84 -22.29
N GLY A 458 -1.00 24.69 -23.36
CA GLY A 458 -1.26 25.75 -24.35
C GLY A 458 -0.28 25.83 -25.54
N GLU A 459 0.76 24.99 -25.60
CA GLU A 459 1.68 24.85 -26.75
C GLU A 459 1.15 23.81 -27.74
N LYS A 460 1.33 24.02 -29.05
CA LYS A 460 0.89 23.09 -30.10
C LYS A 460 1.86 21.92 -30.20
N ALA A 461 1.35 20.71 -30.20
CA ALA A 461 2.13 19.50 -30.43
C ALA A 461 1.31 18.45 -31.19
N CYS A 462 1.98 17.46 -31.78
CA CYS A 462 1.31 16.34 -32.46
C CYS A 462 1.68 14.99 -31.84
N TRP A 463 0.71 14.08 -31.87
CA TRP A 463 0.92 12.67 -31.56
C TRP A 463 1.09 11.86 -32.85
N VAL A 464 2.07 10.98 -32.86
CA VAL A 464 2.39 10.10 -33.99
C VAL A 464 2.48 8.66 -33.50
N GLU A 465 1.74 7.75 -34.13
CA GLU A 465 1.91 6.31 -33.90
C GLU A 465 3.20 5.84 -34.60
N VAL A 466 4.05 5.13 -33.86
CA VAL A 466 5.33 4.59 -34.33
C VAL A 466 5.18 3.08 -34.50
N ALA A 467 5.25 2.61 -35.74
CA ALA A 467 5.16 1.19 -36.10
C ALA A 467 6.46 0.59 -36.67
N ASP A 468 7.45 1.44 -36.95
CA ASP A 468 8.79 1.03 -37.38
C ASP A 468 9.84 2.01 -36.80
N THR A 469 10.45 2.86 -37.62
CA THR A 469 11.39 3.90 -37.19
C THR A 469 10.84 5.29 -37.54
N ILE A 470 10.99 6.23 -36.61
CA ILE A 470 10.73 7.65 -36.84
C ILE A 470 11.94 8.48 -36.42
N THR A 471 12.32 9.39 -37.30
CA THR A 471 13.37 10.39 -37.12
C THR A 471 12.74 11.77 -37.02
N ILE A 472 13.09 12.49 -35.96
CA ILE A 472 12.71 13.89 -35.79
C ILE A 472 13.96 14.75 -35.64
N GLU A 473 13.87 16.00 -36.07
CA GLU A 473 14.95 16.98 -36.03
C GLU A 473 14.51 18.23 -35.26
N GLU A 474 15.34 18.67 -34.33
CA GLU A 474 15.14 19.91 -33.58
C GLU A 474 15.39 21.11 -34.48
N SER A 475 14.40 22.01 -34.62
CA SER A 475 14.45 23.14 -35.56
C SER A 475 15.55 24.17 -35.27
N THR A 476 16.09 24.23 -34.04
CA THR A 476 17.09 25.23 -33.64
C THR A 476 18.53 24.78 -33.87
N ASP A 477 18.85 23.52 -33.55
CA ASP A 477 20.22 23.00 -33.50
C ASP A 477 20.48 21.86 -34.51
N ALA A 478 19.50 21.52 -35.35
CA ALA A 478 19.54 20.40 -36.30
C ALA A 478 19.95 19.06 -35.64
N ASN A 479 19.55 18.89 -34.38
CA ASN A 479 19.80 17.70 -33.60
C ASN A 479 18.76 16.62 -33.97
N GLN A 480 19.23 15.44 -34.38
CA GLN A 480 18.36 14.33 -34.78
C GLN A 480 18.13 13.33 -33.64
N TYR A 481 16.87 12.91 -33.51
CA TYR A 481 16.40 11.92 -32.55
C TYR A 481 15.74 10.77 -33.28
N PHE A 482 16.01 9.54 -32.83
CA PHE A 482 15.55 8.31 -33.48
C PHE A 482 14.70 7.50 -32.51
N PHE A 483 13.51 7.10 -32.96
CA PHE A 483 12.58 6.27 -32.20
C PHE A 483 12.26 5.01 -33.00
N GLU A 484 12.62 3.84 -32.47
CA GLU A 484 12.52 2.56 -33.17
C GLU A 484 11.73 1.53 -32.35
N VAL A 485 10.80 0.84 -32.99
CA VAL A 485 10.05 -0.29 -32.41
C VAL A 485 10.52 -1.63 -32.99
N ASN A 486 10.17 -2.77 -32.36
CA ASN A 486 10.66 -4.11 -32.72
C ASN A 486 12.19 -4.29 -32.70
N SER A 487 12.91 -3.48 -31.92
CA SER A 487 14.37 -3.50 -31.85
C SER A 487 14.86 -4.05 -30.50
N ASP A 488 15.87 -4.92 -30.56
CA ASP A 488 16.44 -5.66 -29.43
C ASP A 488 17.49 -4.87 -28.63
N ASP A 489 17.66 -3.57 -28.93
CA ASP A 489 18.57 -2.66 -28.23
C ASP A 489 17.81 -1.71 -27.29
N PRO A 490 17.19 -2.20 -26.19
CA PRO A 490 16.69 -1.32 -25.16
C PRO A 490 17.93 -0.68 -24.55
N SER A 491 18.23 0.57 -24.93
CA SER A 491 19.28 1.35 -24.31
C SER A 491 19.06 1.26 -22.79
N LYS A 492 19.95 0.54 -22.09
CA LYS A 492 19.98 0.54 -20.63
C LYS A 492 19.89 1.99 -20.20
N ALA A 493 19.02 2.31 -19.25
CA ALA A 493 18.83 3.69 -18.84
C ALA A 493 20.20 4.32 -18.52
N ILE A 494 20.58 5.31 -19.33
CA ILE A 494 21.86 6.01 -19.22
C ILE A 494 21.65 7.09 -18.16
N HIS A 495 22.52 7.09 -17.16
CA HIS A 495 22.35 7.89 -15.95
C HIS A 495 23.55 8.81 -15.71
N LEU A 496 23.29 9.96 -15.10
CA LEU A 496 24.31 10.90 -14.64
C LEU A 496 24.46 10.76 -13.13
N ILE A 497 25.59 10.23 -12.70
CA ILE A 497 25.88 10.00 -11.28
C ILE A 497 26.85 11.07 -10.79
N GLY A 498 26.44 11.83 -9.79
CA GLY A 498 27.25 12.83 -9.11
C GLY A 498 26.84 13.00 -7.65
N SER A 499 27.61 13.78 -6.90
CA SER A 499 27.21 14.21 -5.55
C SER A 499 26.24 15.37 -5.69
N GLU A 500 24.98 15.22 -5.32
CA GLU A 500 24.00 16.31 -5.40
C GLU A 500 24.12 17.27 -4.21
N ALA A 501 23.86 18.56 -4.47
CA ALA A 501 23.86 19.64 -3.49
C ALA A 501 22.41 19.96 -3.07
N LEU A 502 21.76 19.00 -2.40
CA LEU A 502 20.32 19.06 -2.10
C LEU A 502 19.92 20.23 -1.19
N GLU A 503 20.87 20.74 -0.40
CA GLU A 503 20.74 21.94 0.43
C GLU A 503 20.53 23.24 -0.37
N TYR A 504 20.84 23.24 -1.68
CA TYR A 504 20.68 24.40 -2.54
C TYR A 504 19.52 24.20 -3.53
N ARG A 505 18.67 25.23 -3.66
CA ARG A 505 17.57 25.24 -4.62
C ARG A 505 17.89 26.11 -5.82
N GLY A 506 17.97 25.50 -6.99
CA GLY A 506 18.26 26.17 -8.25
C GLY A 506 16.97 26.62 -8.93
N ARG A 507 16.85 27.92 -9.23
CA ARG A 507 15.72 28.41 -10.03
C ARG A 507 15.85 28.03 -11.51
N SER A 508 17.09 28.03 -12.03
CA SER A 508 17.39 27.79 -13.44
C SER A 508 17.65 26.31 -13.77
N SER A 509 18.09 25.52 -12.80
CA SER A 509 18.41 24.09 -12.95
C SER A 509 17.89 23.32 -11.73
N ARG A 510 17.21 22.19 -11.96
CA ARG A 510 16.61 21.37 -10.91
C ARG A 510 17.56 20.37 -10.27
N TYR A 511 18.55 19.91 -11.01
CA TYR A 511 19.67 19.14 -10.49
C TYR A 511 20.86 20.08 -10.24
N ILE A 512 21.44 20.04 -9.04
CA ILE A 512 22.68 20.75 -8.70
C ILE A 512 23.68 19.73 -8.20
N TYR A 513 24.83 19.61 -8.85
CA TYR A 513 25.90 18.70 -8.47
C TYR A 513 27.09 19.44 -7.83
N ARG A 514 27.63 18.86 -6.76
CA ARG A 514 28.95 19.14 -6.19
C ARG A 514 30.00 18.46 -7.07
N GLY A 515 30.64 19.25 -7.93
CA GLY A 515 31.51 18.76 -8.99
C GLY A 515 30.73 18.18 -10.17
N PHE A 516 31.43 17.97 -11.28
CA PHE A 516 30.80 17.53 -12.52
C PHE A 516 30.37 16.04 -12.45
N PRO A 517 29.10 15.69 -12.77
CA PRO A 517 28.60 14.32 -12.72
C PRO A 517 29.25 13.43 -13.80
N ARG A 518 29.14 12.10 -13.65
CA ARG A 518 29.68 11.11 -14.57
C ARG A 518 28.59 10.28 -15.23
N LEU A 519 28.72 10.04 -16.53
CA LEU A 519 27.87 9.15 -17.29
C LEU A 519 28.10 7.68 -16.89
N ARG A 520 27.05 6.92 -16.63
CA ARG A 520 27.07 5.45 -16.43
C ARG A 520 26.20 4.74 -17.47
N ASN A 521 26.51 3.45 -17.69
CA ASN A 521 25.79 2.53 -18.57
C ASN A 521 25.73 2.97 -20.05
N ALA A 522 26.62 3.87 -20.46
CA ALA A 522 26.71 4.32 -21.84
C ALA A 522 27.38 3.26 -22.75
N PRO A 523 26.97 3.19 -24.04
CA PRO A 523 27.64 2.36 -25.05
C PRO A 523 29.14 2.68 -25.19
N GLU A 524 29.89 1.76 -25.81
CA GLU A 524 31.26 2.06 -26.24
C GLU A 524 31.25 3.20 -27.29
N HIS A 525 32.21 4.12 -27.21
CA HIS A 525 32.37 5.26 -28.14
C HIS A 525 31.28 6.35 -28.10
N VAL A 526 30.92 6.81 -26.91
CA VAL A 526 30.05 7.99 -26.71
C VAL A 526 30.85 9.29 -26.62
N PHE A 527 30.35 10.34 -27.27
CA PHE A 527 30.89 11.70 -27.22
C PHE A 527 30.01 12.58 -26.33
N GLU A 528 30.58 13.07 -25.23
CA GLU A 528 29.92 13.98 -24.28
C GLU A 528 30.12 15.44 -24.73
N TYR A 529 29.04 16.22 -24.78
CA TYR A 529 29.03 17.65 -25.10
C TYR A 529 28.45 18.45 -23.94
N VAL A 530 29.04 19.61 -23.66
CA VAL A 530 28.61 20.57 -22.65
C VAL A 530 28.44 21.93 -23.30
N ASN A 531 27.24 22.50 -23.23
CA ASN A 531 26.89 23.79 -23.82
C ASN A 531 27.32 23.88 -25.31
N GLY A 532 27.09 22.79 -26.06
CA GLY A 532 27.44 22.66 -27.48
C GLY A 532 28.92 22.36 -27.79
N LYS A 533 29.80 22.27 -26.79
CA LYS A 533 31.24 21.98 -26.97
C LYS A 533 31.61 20.58 -26.49
N LEU A 534 32.50 19.90 -27.22
CA LEU A 534 32.94 18.55 -26.87
C LEU A 534 33.75 18.53 -25.56
N LEU A 535 33.33 17.72 -24.59
CA LEU A 535 33.88 17.66 -23.23
C LEU A 535 35.34 17.23 -23.19
N ARG A 536 35.82 16.47 -24.19
CA ARG A 536 37.23 16.02 -24.29
C ARG A 536 38.24 17.18 -24.26
N HIS A 537 37.81 18.38 -24.61
CA HIS A 537 38.66 19.58 -24.67
C HIS A 537 38.49 20.52 -23.46
N ILE A 538 37.67 20.14 -22.48
CA ILE A 538 37.33 20.97 -21.31
C ILE A 538 37.73 20.23 -20.04
N ASP A 539 38.43 20.91 -19.14
CA ASP A 539 38.68 20.37 -17.82
C ASP A 539 37.38 20.37 -17.00
N ARG A 540 36.92 19.19 -16.59
CA ARG A 540 35.65 19.00 -15.87
C ARG A 540 35.60 19.79 -14.56
N GLU A 541 36.73 19.98 -13.89
CA GLU A 541 36.81 20.74 -12.63
C GLU A 541 36.62 22.25 -12.83
N THR A 542 36.72 22.75 -14.07
CA THR A 542 36.50 24.17 -14.40
C THR A 542 35.06 24.51 -14.76
N ILE A 543 34.21 23.50 -14.93
CA ILE A 543 32.80 23.68 -15.34
C ILE A 543 31.97 24.00 -14.10
N ILE A 544 31.55 25.25 -13.97
CA ILE A 544 30.76 25.77 -12.84
C ILE A 544 29.61 26.61 -13.40
N GLY A 545 28.39 26.41 -12.89
CA GLY A 545 27.18 27.09 -13.35
C GLY A 545 26.22 26.17 -14.09
N ASN A 546 25.30 26.73 -14.88
CA ASN A 546 24.32 25.96 -15.64
C ASN A 546 24.97 25.22 -16.82
N VAL A 547 24.58 23.96 -16.99
CA VAL A 547 25.13 23.02 -17.96
C VAL A 547 23.99 22.39 -18.75
N ASN A 548 24.01 22.57 -20.07
CA ASN A 548 23.26 21.78 -21.04
C ASN A 548 24.16 20.64 -21.52
N TYR A 549 23.90 19.43 -21.02
CA TYR A 549 24.66 18.23 -21.32
C TYR A 549 23.98 17.40 -22.42
N GLN A 550 24.77 16.91 -23.37
CA GLN A 550 24.32 15.98 -24.41
C GLN A 550 25.33 14.84 -24.56
N ALA A 551 24.85 13.61 -24.70
CA ALA A 551 25.70 12.48 -25.10
C ALA A 551 25.24 11.96 -26.46
N LYS A 552 26.19 11.84 -27.40
CA LYS A 552 25.94 11.41 -28.78
C LYS A 552 26.78 10.18 -29.12
N THR A 553 26.25 9.28 -29.93
CA THR A 553 27.02 8.21 -30.56
C THR A 553 27.91 8.77 -31.70
N ALA A 554 28.78 7.92 -32.27
CA ALA A 554 29.65 8.31 -33.38
C ALA A 554 28.90 8.70 -34.67
N ASP A 555 27.71 8.14 -34.88
CA ASP A 555 26.77 8.44 -35.97
C ASP A 555 25.86 9.65 -35.69
N GLY A 556 25.99 10.28 -34.51
CA GLY A 556 25.29 11.52 -34.18
C GLY A 556 23.93 11.34 -33.48
N LYS A 557 23.49 10.10 -33.22
CA LYS A 557 22.28 9.79 -32.44
C LYS A 557 22.41 10.33 -31.02
N ILE A 558 21.46 11.17 -30.62
CA ILE A 558 21.39 11.71 -29.26
C ILE A 558 20.88 10.62 -28.32
N LEU A 559 21.71 10.22 -27.36
CA LEU A 559 21.38 9.20 -26.37
C LEU A 559 20.71 9.79 -25.13
N ILE A 560 21.19 10.95 -24.66
CA ILE A 560 20.64 11.64 -23.49
C ILE A 560 20.92 13.13 -23.58
N THR A 561 19.93 13.92 -23.18
CA THR A 561 20.00 15.37 -22.97
C THR A 561 19.58 15.71 -21.54
N ARG A 562 20.38 16.48 -20.81
CA ARG A 562 20.06 16.89 -19.43
C ARG A 562 20.51 18.33 -19.18
N ARG A 563 19.71 19.04 -18.38
CA ARG A 563 20.06 20.36 -17.84
C ARG A 563 20.30 20.25 -16.34
N PHE A 564 21.46 20.67 -15.88
CA PHE A 564 21.83 20.69 -14.47
C PHE A 564 22.78 21.84 -14.17
N ALA A 565 23.01 22.12 -12.89
CA ALA A 565 24.01 23.07 -12.44
C ALA A 565 25.18 22.34 -11.76
N VAL A 566 26.37 22.91 -11.85
CA VAL A 566 27.57 22.42 -11.16
C VAL A 566 28.10 23.51 -10.24
N ILE A 567 28.35 23.15 -9.00
CA ILE A 567 29.07 23.96 -8.02
C ILE A 567 30.38 23.26 -7.61
N PRO A 568 31.41 23.98 -7.14
CA PRO A 568 32.62 23.33 -6.65
C PRO A 568 32.32 22.35 -5.53
N ARG A 569 33.09 21.27 -5.44
CA ARG A 569 32.89 20.23 -4.41
C ARG A 569 32.94 20.81 -2.99
N ASP A 570 33.83 21.78 -2.78
CA ASP A 570 34.18 22.34 -1.48
C ASP A 570 33.45 23.65 -1.13
N ILE A 571 32.47 24.08 -1.94
CA ILE A 571 31.75 25.35 -1.66
C ILE A 571 30.71 25.17 -0.55
N ASP A 572 30.62 26.14 0.37
CA ASP A 572 29.63 26.17 1.43
C ASP A 572 29.10 27.59 1.65
N PHE A 573 27.78 27.76 1.63
CA PHE A 573 27.14 29.05 1.89
C PHE A 573 26.77 29.15 3.38
N GLN A 574 27.56 29.90 4.15
CA GLN A 574 27.28 30.10 5.57
C GLN A 574 26.46 31.36 5.80
N THR A 575 25.52 31.25 6.72
CA THR A 575 24.58 32.31 7.05
C THR A 575 24.67 32.45 8.56
N GLU A 576 25.23 33.57 9.00
CA GLU A 576 25.49 33.85 10.41
C GLU A 576 24.54 34.94 10.88
N VAL A 577 23.79 34.65 11.93
CA VAL A 577 22.87 35.64 12.49
C VAL A 577 23.62 36.59 13.41
N VAL A 578 23.60 37.89 13.11
CA VAL A 578 24.44 38.89 13.78
C VAL A 578 23.79 39.45 15.02
N SER A 579 22.54 39.93 14.92
CA SER A 579 21.86 40.60 16.04
C SER A 579 20.33 40.42 15.98
N PHE A 580 19.70 40.41 17.16
CA PHE A 580 18.24 40.46 17.30
C PHE A 580 17.90 41.66 18.15
N SER A 581 17.12 42.59 17.63
CA SER A 581 16.47 43.63 18.42
C SER A 581 14.96 43.55 18.19
N SER A 582 14.16 44.12 19.09
CA SER A 582 12.71 44.18 18.95
C SER A 582 12.23 45.00 17.74
N ASN A 583 13.12 45.79 17.13
CA ASN A 583 12.77 46.78 16.08
C ASN A 583 13.51 46.54 14.75
N ALA A 584 14.46 45.60 14.68
CA ALA A 584 15.22 45.24 13.49
C ALA A 584 15.90 43.87 13.70
N HIS A 585 15.86 43.01 12.67
CA HIS A 585 16.58 41.74 12.66
C HIS A 585 17.73 41.81 11.66
N GLU A 586 18.95 41.47 12.10
CA GLU A 586 20.16 41.55 11.28
C GLU A 586 20.79 40.17 11.06
N THR A 587 20.98 39.81 9.79
CA THR A 587 21.53 38.52 9.36
C THR A 587 22.63 38.76 8.36
N THR A 588 23.80 38.14 8.55
CA THR A 588 24.87 38.19 7.55
C THR A 588 24.89 36.91 6.73
N ILE A 589 24.94 37.06 5.41
CA ILE A 589 25.20 35.97 4.48
C ILE A 589 26.65 36.04 4.03
N LYS A 590 27.45 35.02 4.36
CA LYS A 590 28.86 34.90 3.94
C LYS A 590 29.08 33.56 3.22
N ALA A 591 29.43 33.61 1.94
CA ALA A 591 29.80 32.41 1.20
C ALA A 591 31.30 32.13 1.40
N TYR A 592 31.68 30.87 1.65
CA TYR A 592 33.07 30.48 1.82
C TYR A 592 33.38 29.20 1.03
N GLN A 593 34.61 29.06 0.56
CA GLN A 593 35.11 27.79 0.05
C GLN A 593 35.92 27.08 1.14
N LYS A 594 35.58 25.82 1.41
CA LYS A 594 36.19 25.01 2.45
C LYS A 594 37.35 24.17 1.87
N ILE A 595 38.54 24.78 1.76
CA ILE A 595 39.73 24.05 1.31
C ILE A 595 40.40 23.40 2.55
N GLY A 596 40.09 22.12 2.79
CA GLY A 596 40.57 21.38 3.96
C GLY A 596 39.99 21.91 5.28
N SER A 597 40.84 22.15 6.28
CA SER A 597 40.45 22.73 7.59
C SER A 597 40.48 24.27 7.60
N SER A 598 40.87 24.91 6.50
CA SER A 598 40.95 26.37 6.38
C SER A 598 39.88 26.93 5.44
N LYS A 599 39.12 27.93 5.91
CA LYS A 599 38.25 28.75 5.06
C LYS A 599 39.14 29.70 4.25
N ARG A 600 39.07 29.68 2.92
CA ARG A 600 39.68 30.69 2.04
C ARG A 600 38.66 31.11 0.99
N GLU A 601 38.64 32.40 0.65
CA GLU A 601 37.98 32.87 -0.55
C GLU A 601 38.89 32.59 -1.74
N ASP A 602 38.46 31.74 -2.68
CA ASP A 602 39.10 31.65 -3.98
C ASP A 602 38.46 32.66 -4.93
N GLY A 603 39.29 33.40 -5.67
CA GLY A 603 38.84 34.48 -6.58
C GLY A 603 38.18 33.99 -7.87
N SER A 604 37.90 32.68 -7.99
CA SER A 604 37.28 32.03 -9.15
C SER A 604 35.75 32.17 -9.19
N ILE A 605 35.12 32.51 -8.06
CA ILE A 605 33.67 32.65 -7.92
C ILE A 605 33.33 33.97 -7.23
N SER A 606 32.36 34.70 -7.76
CA SER A 606 31.83 35.92 -7.12
C SER A 606 30.33 35.82 -6.89
N PHE A 607 29.83 36.58 -5.91
CA PHE A 607 28.45 36.49 -5.44
C PHE A 607 27.71 37.83 -5.57
N GLY A 608 26.49 37.77 -6.12
CA GLY A 608 25.53 38.85 -6.19
C GLY A 608 24.25 38.52 -5.41
N LEU A 609 23.43 39.54 -5.15
CA LEU A 609 22.07 39.38 -4.65
C LEU A 609 21.09 39.85 -5.70
N ARG A 610 20.01 39.08 -5.92
CA ARG A 610 18.96 39.40 -6.89
C ARG A 610 17.60 39.54 -6.20
N ASP A 611 16.76 40.41 -6.76
CA ASP A 611 15.33 40.54 -6.41
C ASP A 611 15.06 40.69 -4.90
N LEU A 612 15.91 41.47 -4.20
CA LEU A 612 15.72 41.73 -2.78
C LEU A 612 14.39 42.47 -2.53
N PRO A 613 13.51 41.98 -1.63
CA PRO A 613 12.31 42.70 -1.26
C PRO A 613 12.65 44.00 -0.53
N ALA A 614 11.76 45.00 -0.66
CA ALA A 614 11.97 46.34 -0.10
C ALA A 614 12.12 46.37 1.43
N SER A 615 11.70 45.30 2.12
CA SER A 615 11.87 45.13 3.56
C SER A 615 13.29 44.77 3.99
N ILE A 616 14.18 44.42 3.05
CA ILE A 616 15.57 44.04 3.31
C ILE A 616 16.53 45.11 2.76
N ALA A 617 17.37 45.68 3.62
CA ALA A 617 18.57 46.40 3.22
C ALA A 617 19.77 45.45 3.16
N ALA A 618 20.65 45.63 2.17
CA ALA A 618 21.86 44.83 2.00
C ALA A 618 23.10 45.71 1.90
N GLU A 619 24.13 45.40 2.69
CA GLU A 619 25.43 46.05 2.68
C GLU A 619 26.52 45.02 2.34
N LYS A 620 27.37 45.32 1.36
CA LYS A 620 28.46 44.41 0.97
C LYS A 620 29.62 44.55 1.96
N LEU A 621 30.13 43.43 2.47
CA LEU A 621 31.23 43.41 3.44
C LEU A 621 32.60 43.53 2.75
N GLU A 622 33.57 44.14 3.44
CA GLU A 622 34.96 44.26 2.96
C GLU A 622 35.65 42.90 2.79
N GLU A 623 35.31 41.93 3.64
CA GLU A 623 35.82 40.55 3.63
C GLU A 623 35.09 39.61 2.65
N GLY A 624 34.23 40.14 1.77
CA GLY A 624 33.33 39.34 0.93
C GLY A 624 32.02 38.92 1.65
N GLY A 625 30.94 38.80 0.88
CA GLY A 625 29.58 38.54 1.40
C GLY A 625 28.71 39.78 1.60
N TYR A 626 27.52 39.59 2.18
CA TYR A 626 26.50 40.63 2.38
C TYR A 626 25.94 40.60 3.80
N HIS A 627 25.89 41.76 4.45
CA HIS A 627 25.11 41.99 5.65
C HIS A 627 23.69 42.40 5.27
N LEU A 628 22.68 41.71 5.79
CA LEU A 628 21.28 41.96 5.50
C LEU A 628 20.55 42.43 6.75
N THR A 629 19.77 43.50 6.60
CA THR A 629 18.94 44.07 7.67
C THR A 629 17.47 44.00 7.26
N LEU A 630 16.64 43.33 8.04
CA LEU A 630 15.19 43.30 7.86
C LEU A 630 14.54 44.40 8.70
N HIS A 631 13.79 45.28 8.03
CA HIS A 631 13.12 46.44 8.64
C HIS A 631 11.64 46.22 8.96
N ASP A 632 10.99 45.25 8.32
CA ASP A 632 9.56 44.92 8.53
C ASP A 632 9.37 43.40 8.66
N ILE A 633 8.94 42.96 9.84
CA ILE A 633 8.71 41.56 10.21
C ILE A 633 7.44 40.99 9.58
N ASP A 634 6.46 41.83 9.23
CA ASP A 634 5.19 41.36 8.67
C ASP A 634 5.30 41.06 7.17
N THR A 635 6.40 41.48 6.52
CA THR A 635 6.73 41.21 5.11
C THR A 635 8.00 40.37 4.96
N LEU A 636 7.96 39.17 5.55
CA LEU A 636 9.07 38.23 5.54
C LEU A 636 9.39 37.70 4.12
N PRO A 637 10.65 37.72 3.69
CA PRO A 637 11.09 37.05 2.47
C PRO A 637 11.12 35.51 2.67
N ASP A 638 10.75 34.76 1.63
CA ASP A 638 10.92 33.29 1.60
C ASP A 638 12.40 32.86 1.60
N GLY A 639 13.29 33.78 1.23
CA GLY A 639 14.74 33.60 1.13
C GLY A 639 15.36 34.73 0.33
N VAL A 640 16.68 34.67 0.16
CA VAL A 640 17.44 35.61 -0.63
C VAL A 640 18.03 34.89 -1.83
N ILE A 641 17.87 35.46 -3.02
CA ILE A 641 18.42 34.88 -4.25
C ILE A 641 19.87 35.31 -4.34
N VAL A 642 20.77 34.33 -4.23
CA VAL A 642 22.20 34.51 -4.42
C VAL A 642 22.53 34.16 -5.87
N GLU A 643 23.16 35.10 -6.57
CA GLU A 643 23.72 34.89 -7.90
C GLU A 643 25.15 34.42 -7.73
N VAL A 644 25.46 33.23 -8.24
CA VAL A 644 26.81 32.66 -8.24
C VAL A 644 27.40 32.80 -9.62
N PHE A 645 28.45 33.61 -9.74
CA PHE A 645 29.16 33.85 -11.00
C PHE A 645 30.47 33.08 -11.00
N SER A 646 30.76 32.40 -12.11
CA SER A 646 32.07 31.80 -12.41
C SER A 646 32.85 32.72 -13.34
N SER A 647 34.17 32.81 -13.18
CA SER A 647 35.05 33.54 -14.10
C SER A 647 34.98 33.06 -15.56
N HIS A 648 34.41 31.88 -15.82
CA HIS A 648 34.39 31.22 -17.12
C HIS A 648 33.00 31.14 -17.79
N HIS A 649 31.93 31.57 -17.12
CA HIS A 649 30.55 31.50 -17.64
C HIS A 649 29.82 32.83 -17.44
N SER A 650 29.04 33.26 -18.44
CA SER A 650 28.28 34.52 -18.40
C SER A 650 26.99 34.44 -17.60
N ASP A 651 26.36 33.27 -17.55
CA ASP A 651 25.04 33.09 -16.94
C ASP A 651 25.18 32.68 -15.48
N PRO A 652 24.66 33.49 -14.53
CA PRO A 652 24.76 33.17 -13.12
C PRO A 652 23.89 31.97 -12.75
N LEU A 653 24.38 31.16 -11.81
CA LEU A 653 23.55 30.19 -11.11
C LEU A 653 22.75 30.92 -10.04
N LEU A 654 21.42 30.83 -10.12
CA LEU A 654 20.49 31.43 -9.16
C LEU A 654 20.14 30.42 -8.07
N ILE A 655 20.66 30.63 -6.87
CA ILE A 655 20.41 29.78 -5.70
C ILE A 655 19.52 30.54 -4.71
N SER A 656 18.46 29.90 -4.23
CA SER A 656 17.71 30.41 -3.07
C SER A 656 18.43 30.02 -1.78
N VAL A 657 18.84 31.01 -0.99
CA VAL A 657 19.43 30.81 0.33
C VAL A 657 18.42 31.26 1.39
N PRO A 658 18.10 30.43 2.40
CA PRO A 658 17.14 30.81 3.42
C PRO A 658 17.63 32.02 4.23
N PHE A 659 16.72 32.93 4.54
CA PHE A 659 16.98 34.03 5.47
C PHE A 659 16.86 33.50 6.90
N TYR A 660 17.80 33.86 7.79
CA TYR A 660 17.83 33.34 9.17
C TYR A 660 17.26 34.34 10.16
N LEU A 661 16.32 33.89 11.00
CA LEU A 661 15.71 34.67 12.07
C LEU A 661 15.56 33.80 13.31
N SER A 662 16.09 34.20 14.47
CA SER A 662 15.91 33.39 15.67
C SER A 662 14.45 33.34 16.11
N GLY A 663 14.09 32.17 16.61
CA GLY A 663 12.79 31.83 17.14
C GLY A 663 12.11 30.71 16.38
N ILE A 664 10.84 30.54 16.69
CA ILE A 664 9.97 29.53 16.07
C ILE A 664 9.11 30.22 15.02
N ARG A 665 9.08 29.69 13.81
CA ARG A 665 8.24 30.17 12.71
C ARG A 665 7.50 29.00 12.07
N LEU A 666 6.35 29.29 11.50
CA LEU A 666 5.60 28.34 10.69
C LEU A 666 5.72 28.76 9.23
N GLN A 667 5.91 27.79 8.35
CA GLN A 667 5.83 27.98 6.91
C GLN A 667 4.88 26.97 6.30
N LYS A 668 4.36 27.30 5.12
CA LYS A 668 3.59 26.39 4.26
C LYS A 668 4.19 26.40 2.87
N ASP A 669 4.54 25.24 2.34
CA ASP A 669 5.06 25.10 0.98
C ASP A 669 6.30 25.99 0.73
N GLY A 670 7.18 26.07 1.73
CA GLY A 670 8.38 26.92 1.73
C GLY A 670 8.14 28.40 1.99
N LYS A 671 6.89 28.84 2.16
CA LYS A 671 6.54 30.25 2.41
C LYS A 671 6.22 30.51 3.87
N LEU A 672 6.87 31.50 4.46
CA LEU A 672 6.66 31.86 5.87
C LEU A 672 5.22 32.36 6.09
N LEU A 673 4.57 31.86 7.14
CA LEU A 673 3.25 32.29 7.57
C LEU A 673 3.37 33.42 8.62
N PRO A 674 2.36 34.29 8.74
CA PRO A 674 2.33 35.33 9.76
C PRO A 674 2.51 34.77 11.18
N ILE A 675 3.20 35.52 12.04
CA ILE A 675 3.53 35.08 13.40
C ILE A 675 2.26 35.06 14.25
N LYS A 676 1.66 33.87 14.40
CA LYS A 676 0.62 33.58 15.39
C LYS A 676 1.10 32.49 16.34
N ARG A 677 0.93 32.69 17.64
CA ARG A 677 1.35 31.72 18.67
C ARG A 677 0.34 30.59 18.89
N GLU A 678 -0.92 30.85 18.53
CA GLU A 678 -2.00 29.85 18.53
C GLU A 678 -2.59 29.76 17.12
N LEU A 679 -2.60 28.55 16.59
CA LEU A 679 -3.09 28.23 15.24
C LEU A 679 -4.07 27.07 15.30
N SER A 680 -4.91 26.94 14.28
CA SER A 680 -5.84 25.83 14.14
C SER A 680 -5.82 25.32 12.71
N PHE A 681 -5.62 24.01 12.55
CA PHE A 681 -5.59 23.32 11.27
C PHE A 681 -6.51 22.10 11.29
N SER A 682 -6.96 21.68 10.13
CA SER A 682 -7.45 20.32 9.95
C SER A 682 -6.29 19.33 9.80
N LEU A 683 -6.59 18.04 9.93
CA LEU A 683 -5.63 16.96 9.70
C LEU A 683 -5.08 16.94 8.26
N ASP A 684 -5.94 17.24 7.28
CA ASP A 684 -5.56 17.27 5.85
C ASP A 684 -4.71 18.50 5.52
N GLU A 685 -4.81 19.57 6.32
CA GLU A 685 -3.98 20.75 6.16
C GLU A 685 -2.54 20.53 6.59
N LEU A 686 -2.19 19.49 7.37
CA LEU A 686 -0.82 19.31 7.87
C LEU A 686 0.22 19.16 6.75
N ILE A 687 -0.19 18.70 5.57
CA ILE A 687 0.70 18.60 4.40
C ILE A 687 1.22 19.99 3.99
N GLY A 688 2.53 20.07 3.77
CA GLY A 688 3.21 21.31 3.39
C GLY A 688 3.51 22.26 4.56
N HIS A 689 2.93 22.05 5.74
CA HIS A 689 3.23 22.88 6.91
C HIS A 689 4.46 22.39 7.65
N GLU A 690 5.38 23.31 7.91
CA GLU A 690 6.64 23.04 8.58
C GLU A 690 6.93 24.09 9.66
N ILE A 691 7.38 23.65 10.82
CA ILE A 691 7.92 24.51 11.87
C ILE A 691 9.41 24.69 11.60
N VAL A 692 9.82 25.92 11.30
CA VAL A 692 11.23 26.30 11.17
C VAL A 692 11.68 26.90 12.50
N ILE A 693 12.71 26.29 13.06
CA ILE A 693 13.37 26.74 14.27
C ILE A 693 14.77 27.20 13.89
N GLN A 694 15.13 28.41 14.29
CA GLN A 694 16.45 28.95 14.04
C GLN A 694 17.00 29.62 15.30
N ASP A 695 18.31 29.55 15.50
CA ASP A 695 19.00 30.35 16.51
C ASP A 695 20.50 30.57 16.19
N LYS A 696 21.11 31.57 16.83
CA LYS A 696 22.56 31.83 16.78
C LYS A 696 23.40 30.66 17.30
N GLN A 697 22.88 29.93 18.29
CA GLN A 697 23.53 28.74 18.83
C GLN A 697 22.80 27.50 18.37
N ASP A 698 23.51 26.37 18.34
CA ASP A 698 22.90 25.08 18.04
C ASP A 698 21.68 24.82 18.94
N ILE A 699 20.59 24.44 18.28
CA ILE A 699 19.34 24.06 18.93
C ILE A 699 19.55 22.66 19.48
N ARG A 700 19.67 22.56 20.81
CA ARG A 700 19.97 21.29 21.49
C ARG A 700 18.74 20.48 21.86
N ASN A 701 17.73 21.13 22.42
CA ASN A 701 16.54 20.47 22.94
C ASN A 701 15.30 21.15 22.37
N ILE A 702 14.51 20.38 21.63
CA ILE A 702 13.17 20.76 21.20
C ILE A 702 12.21 19.84 21.96
N GLU A 703 11.31 20.43 22.75
CA GLU A 703 10.28 19.69 23.46
C GLU A 703 8.99 19.78 22.64
N VAL A 704 8.55 18.63 22.12
CA VAL A 704 7.27 18.50 21.42
C VAL A 704 6.32 17.70 22.30
N SER A 705 5.10 18.18 22.47
CA SER A 705 4.03 17.42 23.12
C SER A 705 2.75 17.42 22.31
N LEU A 706 2.08 16.27 22.28
CA LEU A 706 0.76 16.09 21.67
C LEU A 706 -0.24 15.79 22.77
N ALA A 707 -1.31 16.57 22.87
CA ALA A 707 -2.35 16.42 23.86
C ALA A 707 -3.73 16.22 23.23
N LEU A 708 -4.43 15.15 23.56
CA LEU A 708 -5.83 14.95 23.13
C LEU A 708 -6.79 15.79 23.98
N HIS A 709 -7.65 16.55 23.30
CA HIS A 709 -8.73 17.33 23.90
C HIS A 709 -10.08 16.88 23.34
N THR A 710 -10.99 16.46 24.24
CA THR A 710 -12.34 15.99 23.91
C THR A 710 -13.35 16.56 24.90
N LYS A 711 -14.63 16.66 24.49
CA LYS A 711 -15.72 17.13 25.36
C LYS A 711 -16.10 16.12 26.45
N TYR A 712 -15.80 14.83 26.23
CA TYR A 712 -16.23 13.72 27.09
C TYR A 712 -15.28 13.44 28.27
N TYR A 713 -14.09 14.05 28.27
CA TYR A 713 -13.05 13.88 29.31
C TYR A 713 -12.52 15.24 29.79
N LYS A 714 -13.38 16.01 30.48
CA LYS A 714 -12.92 17.22 31.21
C LYS A 714 -12.22 16.89 32.54
N ASP A 715 -12.44 15.68 33.06
CA ASP A 715 -12.06 15.28 34.43
C ASP A 715 -10.84 14.34 34.52
N VAL A 716 -10.15 14.02 33.41
CA VAL A 716 -8.83 13.35 33.52
C VAL A 716 -7.85 14.37 34.08
N THR A 717 -7.31 14.07 35.25
CA THR A 717 -6.40 14.94 36.01
C THR A 717 -5.10 15.28 35.26
N ALA A 718 -4.77 14.56 34.19
CA ALA A 718 -3.70 14.90 33.26
C ALA A 718 -4.11 14.62 31.79
N PRO A 719 -3.88 15.56 30.85
CA PRO A 719 -4.07 15.29 29.42
C PRO A 719 -3.16 14.14 28.97
N LEU A 720 -3.67 13.25 28.10
CA LEU A 720 -2.85 12.24 27.43
C LEU A 720 -1.79 12.95 26.61
N LYS A 721 -0.57 13.01 27.13
CA LYS A 721 0.55 13.76 26.56
C LYS A 721 1.67 12.83 26.18
N ALA A 722 1.96 12.75 24.89
CA ALA A 722 3.22 12.22 24.38
C ALA A 722 4.28 13.31 24.50
N TYR A 723 5.51 12.96 24.90
CA TYR A 723 6.64 13.89 24.94
C TYR A 723 7.77 13.38 24.07
N ASN A 724 8.19 14.20 23.12
CA ASN A 724 9.36 13.94 22.29
C ASN A 724 10.41 15.02 22.56
N GLN A 725 11.60 14.60 23.00
CA GLN A 725 12.77 15.47 23.06
C GLN A 725 13.66 15.22 21.85
N LEU A 726 13.67 16.17 20.92
CA LEU A 726 14.49 16.07 19.73
C LEU A 726 15.84 16.72 20.03
N LYS A 727 16.89 15.87 20.07
CA LYS A 727 18.27 16.30 20.33
C LYS A 727 18.95 16.66 19.01
N GLN A 728 19.00 17.95 18.69
CA GLN A 728 19.66 18.46 17.49
C GLN A 728 20.96 19.20 17.84
N MET A 729 21.84 19.37 16.86
CA MET A 729 23.07 20.16 17.01
C MET A 729 23.24 21.03 15.77
N GLN A 730 22.21 21.82 15.49
CA GLN A 730 22.12 22.67 14.30
C GLN A 730 21.53 24.02 14.67
N GLN A 731 21.99 25.08 14.01
CA GLN A 731 21.42 26.43 14.14
C GLN A 731 20.05 26.56 13.46
N ARG A 732 19.67 25.63 12.58
CA ARG A 732 18.37 25.57 11.91
C ARG A 732 17.82 24.16 11.93
N VAL A 733 16.58 23.99 12.39
CA VAL A 733 15.84 22.73 12.39
C VAL A 733 14.50 22.96 11.70
N VAL A 734 14.13 22.06 10.78
CA VAL A 734 12.83 22.07 10.09
C VAL A 734 12.05 20.83 10.51
N LEU A 735 10.86 21.06 11.06
CA LEU A 735 9.94 20.05 11.57
C LEU A 735 8.70 20.00 10.69
N SER A 736 8.51 18.91 9.96
CA SER A 736 7.29 18.69 9.16
C SER A 736 6.13 18.32 10.06
N LEU A 737 5.04 19.09 10.02
CA LEU A 737 3.81 18.76 10.76
C LEU A 737 3.13 17.51 10.21
N TYR A 738 3.28 17.27 8.91
CA TYR A 738 2.75 16.08 8.25
C TYR A 738 3.39 14.79 8.79
N GLY A 739 4.62 14.85 9.29
CA GLY A 739 5.28 13.72 9.96
C GLY A 739 4.62 13.30 11.28
N PHE A 740 3.68 14.09 11.82
CA PHE A 740 2.90 13.72 13.01
C PHE A 740 1.49 13.22 12.65
N LYS A 741 1.10 13.17 11.37
CA LYS A 741 -0.27 12.87 10.93
C LYS A 741 -0.79 11.54 11.50
N GLU A 742 -0.03 10.45 11.35
CA GLU A 742 -0.43 9.13 11.87
C GLU A 742 -0.54 9.11 13.39
N GLU A 743 0.38 9.77 14.08
CA GLU A 743 0.35 9.86 15.54
C GLU A 743 -0.93 10.58 15.97
N ILE A 744 -1.28 11.70 15.32
CA ILE A 744 -2.50 12.46 15.57
C ILE A 744 -3.77 11.64 15.23
N GLU A 745 -3.78 10.90 14.13
CA GLU A 745 -4.86 9.97 13.76
C GLU A 745 -5.09 8.90 14.83
N ARG A 746 -4.00 8.32 15.35
CA ARG A 746 -4.05 7.36 16.45
C ARG A 746 -4.62 7.98 17.72
N PHE A 747 -4.21 9.20 18.08
CA PHE A 747 -4.79 9.96 19.19
C PHE A 747 -6.29 10.16 19.00
N PHE A 748 -6.74 10.43 17.78
CA PHE A 748 -8.15 10.51 17.47
C PHE A 748 -8.85 9.17 17.68
N ALA A 749 -8.29 8.06 17.23
CA ALA A 749 -8.91 6.74 17.38
C ALA A 749 -9.01 6.23 18.82
N ILE A 750 -8.33 6.87 19.78
CA ILE A 750 -8.48 6.55 21.20
C ILE A 750 -9.92 6.83 21.68
N VAL A 751 -10.58 7.84 21.11
CA VAL A 751 -11.91 8.30 21.54
C VAL A 751 -12.94 8.30 20.42
N ASP A 752 -14.18 7.96 20.77
CA ASP A 752 -15.35 7.99 19.87
C ASP A 752 -15.90 9.42 19.63
N ASP A 753 -15.11 10.46 19.89
CA ASP A 753 -15.48 11.86 19.73
C ASP A 753 -14.98 12.44 18.40
N LEU A 754 -15.88 12.61 17.43
CA LEU A 754 -15.57 13.23 16.13
C LEU A 754 -15.14 14.71 16.26
N ASP A 755 -15.46 15.38 17.37
CA ASP A 755 -15.09 16.78 17.64
C ASP A 755 -13.79 16.90 18.46
N ALA A 756 -13.15 15.78 18.77
CA ALA A 756 -11.86 15.80 19.44
C ALA A 756 -10.83 16.57 18.61
N ASN A 757 -9.92 17.27 19.29
CA ASN A 757 -8.77 17.94 18.69
C ASN A 757 -7.50 17.51 19.41
N VAL A 758 -6.39 17.45 18.67
CA VAL A 758 -5.06 17.25 19.24
C VAL A 758 -4.35 18.58 19.27
N VAL A 759 -3.81 18.95 20.42
CA VAL A 759 -2.99 20.14 20.58
C VAL A 759 -1.53 19.74 20.53
N LEU A 760 -0.83 20.19 19.49
CA LEU A 760 0.62 20.13 19.38
C LEU A 760 1.19 21.38 20.04
N GLU A 761 1.99 21.18 21.08
CA GLU A 761 2.75 22.24 21.73
C GLU A 761 4.24 21.96 21.54
N LEU A 762 4.92 22.88 20.87
CA LEU A 762 6.37 22.83 20.68
C LEU A 762 6.99 23.98 21.46
N SER A 763 7.99 23.67 22.28
CA SER A 763 8.73 24.66 23.06
C SER A 763 10.23 24.46 22.98
N ILE A 764 10.95 25.58 23.13
CA ILE A 764 12.42 25.59 23.18
C ILE A 764 12.81 26.32 24.47
N PRO A 765 13.05 25.57 25.56
CA PRO A 765 13.24 26.17 26.89
C PRO A 765 14.32 27.26 26.94
N ARG A 766 15.40 27.09 26.16
CA ARG A 766 16.50 28.07 26.08
C ARG A 766 16.06 29.40 25.47
N LEU A 767 15.22 29.38 24.43
CA LEU A 767 14.73 30.57 23.74
C LEU A 767 13.52 31.21 24.45
N ARG A 768 12.90 30.48 25.40
CA ARG A 768 11.61 30.85 26.01
C ARG A 768 10.52 31.10 24.96
N GLU A 769 10.63 30.41 23.83
CA GLU A 769 9.64 30.45 22.76
C GLU A 769 8.84 29.17 22.72
N PHE A 770 7.56 29.30 22.35
CA PHE A 770 6.67 28.18 22.07
C PHE A 770 5.76 28.49 20.88
N ILE A 771 5.17 27.44 20.33
CA ILE A 771 4.07 27.50 19.38
C ILE A 771 3.05 26.42 19.76
N LYS A 772 1.76 26.77 19.65
CA LYS A 772 0.65 25.88 19.95
C LYS A 772 -0.27 25.77 18.74
N ILE A 773 -0.52 24.54 18.31
CA ILE A 773 -1.29 24.23 17.11
C ILE A 773 -2.41 23.28 17.51
N ARG A 774 -3.65 23.72 17.36
CA ARG A 774 -4.83 22.86 17.51
C ARG A 774 -5.12 22.17 16.18
N ILE A 775 -5.26 20.86 16.20
CA ILE A 775 -5.46 20.05 15.00
C ILE A 775 -6.79 19.31 15.17
N SER A 776 -7.72 19.52 14.23
CA SER A 776 -9.05 18.91 14.21
C SER A 776 -9.18 17.91 13.05
N ARG A 777 -10.11 16.95 13.13
CA ARG A 777 -10.37 16.01 12.02
C ARG A 777 -10.91 16.71 10.77
N PHE A 778 -11.80 17.69 10.98
CA PHE A 778 -12.55 18.34 9.92
C PHE A 778 -12.33 19.86 9.89
N HIS A 779 -12.41 20.46 8.70
CA HIS A 779 -12.32 21.91 8.51
C HIS A 779 -13.61 22.62 8.94
N ILE A 780 -14.75 22.06 8.53
CA ILE A 780 -16.07 22.66 8.68
C ILE A 780 -16.92 21.73 9.54
N SER A 781 -17.70 22.32 10.45
CA SER A 781 -18.76 21.60 11.15
C SER A 781 -20.12 22.17 10.76
N GLY A 782 -21.20 21.43 10.98
CA GLY A 782 -22.52 21.92 10.64
C GLY A 782 -23.64 21.13 11.30
N ASN A 783 -24.83 21.71 11.25
CA ASN A 783 -26.04 21.12 11.79
C ASN A 783 -27.17 21.17 10.75
N LEU A 784 -27.91 20.07 10.65
CA LEU A 784 -29.15 19.99 9.88
C LEU A 784 -30.32 20.31 10.81
N HIS A 785 -31.23 21.19 10.38
CA HIS A 785 -32.42 21.55 11.16
C HIS A 785 -33.66 20.74 10.73
N ASP A 786 -34.44 20.28 11.71
CA ASP A 786 -35.52 19.30 11.51
C ASP A 786 -36.80 19.86 10.84
N VAL A 787 -37.05 21.17 10.97
CA VAL A 787 -38.33 21.78 10.56
C VAL A 787 -38.35 22.15 9.07
N VAL A 788 -37.19 22.51 8.53
CA VAL A 788 -36.92 22.78 7.12
C VAL A 788 -35.52 22.26 6.88
N PRO A 789 -35.23 21.44 5.84
CA PRO A 789 -33.89 20.95 5.57
C PRO A 789 -32.98 22.16 5.29
N GLN A 790 -32.36 22.65 6.36
CA GLN A 790 -31.52 23.81 6.37
C GLN A 790 -30.21 23.39 7.02
N LEU A 791 -29.12 23.63 6.31
CA LEU A 791 -27.79 23.25 6.73
C LEU A 791 -27.05 24.50 7.24
N THR A 792 -26.86 24.58 8.54
CA THR A 792 -26.04 25.66 9.11
C THR A 792 -24.60 25.19 9.19
N LEU A 793 -23.66 25.93 8.59
CA LEU A 793 -22.24 25.61 8.61
C LEU A 793 -21.48 26.58 9.52
N ASP A 794 -20.59 26.02 10.32
CA ASP A 794 -19.56 26.74 11.06
C ASP A 794 -18.21 26.54 10.36
N ILE A 795 -17.70 27.65 9.82
CA ILE A 795 -16.53 27.69 8.95
C ILE A 795 -15.24 28.07 9.69
N ASN A 796 -15.25 28.20 11.03
CA ASN A 796 -14.07 28.30 11.90
C ASN A 796 -12.82 28.98 11.31
N GLY A 797 -12.94 30.24 10.88
CA GLY A 797 -11.80 31.03 10.40
C GLY A 797 -11.40 30.81 8.94
N ILE A 798 -12.12 29.98 8.20
CA ILE A 798 -12.06 29.89 6.74
C ILE A 798 -12.72 31.15 6.15
N ASP A 799 -12.11 31.74 5.11
CA ASP A 799 -12.72 32.85 4.37
C ASP A 799 -14.06 32.39 3.78
N GLU A 800 -15.13 33.13 4.07
CA GLU A 800 -16.48 32.86 3.58
C GLU A 800 -16.54 32.74 2.04
N LYS A 801 -15.65 33.44 1.31
CA LYS A 801 -15.53 33.32 -0.15
C LYS A 801 -15.12 31.91 -0.59
N CYS A 802 -14.40 31.18 0.26
CA CYS A 802 -13.93 29.82 -0.01
C CYS A 802 -14.99 28.74 0.17
N ILE A 803 -16.17 29.05 0.73
CA ILE A 803 -17.35 28.16 0.72
C ILE A 803 -17.78 27.86 -0.73
N GLY A 804 -17.42 28.77 -1.66
CA GLY A 804 -17.26 28.57 -3.10
C GLY A 804 -17.08 27.13 -3.56
N SER A 805 -16.08 26.48 -3.01
CA SER A 805 -15.56 25.18 -3.42
C SER A 805 -16.06 24.00 -2.59
N LEU A 806 -17.07 24.21 -1.72
CA LEU A 806 -17.65 23.14 -0.93
C LEU A 806 -18.65 22.36 -1.79
N GLU A 807 -18.31 21.13 -2.17
CA GLU A 807 -19.20 20.26 -2.92
C GLU A 807 -19.69 19.15 -2.00
N LEU A 808 -21.02 18.99 -1.93
CA LEU A 808 -21.66 18.09 -0.97
C LEU A 808 -22.32 16.93 -1.70
N GLN A 809 -22.30 15.77 -1.04
CA GLN A 809 -23.02 14.58 -1.47
C GLN A 809 -23.72 13.95 -0.26
N TRP A 810 -24.83 13.27 -0.51
CA TRP A 810 -25.48 12.39 0.43
C TRP A 810 -25.02 10.96 0.19
N PHE A 811 -24.57 10.30 1.25
CA PHE A 811 -24.08 8.93 1.27
C PHE A 811 -25.04 8.06 2.09
N SER A 812 -25.55 7.00 1.48
CA SER A 812 -26.49 6.09 2.14
C SER A 812 -25.80 5.21 3.17
N LEU A 813 -26.28 5.21 4.42
CA LEU A 813 -25.74 4.30 5.46
C LEU A 813 -26.29 2.88 5.34
N VAL A 814 -27.43 2.72 4.67
CA VAL A 814 -28.13 1.43 4.51
C VAL A 814 -27.63 0.68 3.28
N ASN A 815 -27.24 1.40 2.23
CA ASN A 815 -26.66 0.85 1.01
C ASN A 815 -25.48 1.73 0.58
N PRO A 816 -24.24 1.40 1.02
CA PRO A 816 -23.04 2.21 0.81
C PRO A 816 -22.74 2.58 -0.66
N SER A 817 -23.19 1.76 -1.61
CA SER A 817 -23.01 2.01 -3.04
C SER A 817 -23.89 3.14 -3.59
N ASN A 818 -24.85 3.65 -2.81
CA ASN A 818 -25.77 4.70 -3.22
C ASN A 818 -25.32 6.08 -2.72
N LYS A 819 -24.96 6.96 -3.66
CA LYS A 819 -24.52 8.34 -3.42
C LYS A 819 -25.35 9.31 -4.27
N ILE A 820 -25.65 10.49 -3.74
CA ILE A 820 -26.44 11.51 -4.43
C ILE A 820 -25.76 12.87 -4.27
N ASP A 821 -25.45 13.51 -5.38
CA ASP A 821 -24.91 14.86 -5.37
C ASP A 821 -25.96 15.86 -4.90
N LEU A 822 -25.59 16.72 -3.94
CA LEU A 822 -26.50 17.70 -3.38
C LEU A 822 -26.33 19.05 -4.07
N THR A 823 -27.43 19.58 -4.59
CA THR A 823 -27.51 20.97 -5.04
C THR A 823 -27.98 21.86 -3.89
N TYR A 824 -27.37 23.03 -3.73
CA TYR A 824 -27.72 23.95 -2.65
C TYR A 824 -27.56 25.41 -3.07
N SER A 825 -28.33 26.29 -2.41
CA SER A 825 -28.29 27.73 -2.67
C SER A 825 -27.73 28.46 -1.43
N ARG A 826 -26.80 29.38 -1.66
CA ARG A 826 -26.21 30.19 -0.58
C ARG A 826 -27.10 31.38 -0.30
N THR A 827 -27.42 31.63 0.95
CA THR A 827 -28.14 32.85 1.34
C THR A 827 -27.48 33.41 2.59
N LEU A 828 -26.79 34.54 2.42
CA LEU A 828 -26.19 35.26 3.54
C LEU A 828 -27.32 35.78 4.44
N PRO A 829 -27.22 35.60 5.78
CA PRO A 829 -28.17 36.24 6.67
C PRO A 829 -28.08 37.77 6.50
N GLN A 830 -29.18 38.42 6.15
CA GLN A 830 -29.30 39.88 6.20
C GLN A 830 -29.50 40.29 7.66
N GLY A 831 -28.45 40.78 8.33
CA GLY A 831 -28.53 41.35 9.67
C GLY A 831 -27.18 41.36 10.41
N ASP A 832 -27.06 42.23 11.41
CA ASP A 832 -25.89 42.28 12.29
C ASP A 832 -25.72 40.93 13.01
N LEU A 833 -24.67 40.19 12.64
CA LEU A 833 -24.29 38.98 13.37
C LEU A 833 -23.91 39.35 14.81
N PRO A 834 -24.37 38.61 15.83
CA PRO A 834 -23.82 38.77 17.17
C PRO A 834 -22.31 38.49 17.10
N THR A 835 -21.51 39.48 17.51
CA THR A 835 -20.05 39.41 17.56
C THR A 835 -19.63 38.14 18.28
N GLY A 836 -18.95 37.23 17.58
CA GLY A 836 -18.45 35.98 18.16
C GLY A 836 -17.84 35.03 17.15
N HIS A 837 -18.59 34.60 16.12
CA HIS A 837 -18.10 33.65 15.11
C HIS A 837 -18.87 33.85 13.79
N PRO A 838 -18.22 33.88 12.60
CA PRO A 838 -18.92 33.93 11.32
C PRO A 838 -19.58 32.57 11.06
N VAL A 839 -20.87 32.44 11.42
CA VAL A 839 -21.70 31.30 11.06
C VAL A 839 -22.35 31.60 9.71
N THR A 840 -21.90 30.94 8.64
CA THR A 840 -22.56 31.05 7.33
C THR A 840 -23.67 30.01 7.22
N ARG A 841 -24.90 30.47 6.98
CA ARG A 841 -26.05 29.58 6.76
C ARG A 841 -26.11 29.19 5.29
N VAL A 842 -26.18 27.89 5.00
CA VAL A 842 -26.31 27.36 3.63
C VAL A 842 -27.67 26.67 3.48
N PHE A 843 -28.45 27.05 2.48
CA PHE A 843 -29.77 26.45 2.27
C PHE A 843 -29.64 25.27 1.30
N CYS A 844 -29.56 24.05 1.86
CA CYS A 844 -29.68 22.79 1.12
C CYS A 844 -31.16 22.40 1.02
N CYS A 845 -31.88 22.91 0.02
CA CYS A 845 -33.21 22.40 -0.30
C CYS A 845 -33.05 21.25 -1.30
N SER A 846 -33.04 20.00 -0.81
CA SER A 846 -33.05 18.84 -1.69
C SER A 846 -34.36 18.08 -1.52
N GLU A 847 -35.23 18.16 -2.52
CA GLU A 847 -36.33 17.21 -2.69
C GLU A 847 -35.80 15.76 -2.73
N ASP A 848 -34.55 15.58 -3.16
CA ASP A 848 -33.87 14.28 -3.31
C ASP A 848 -33.71 13.52 -1.99
N LEU A 849 -33.66 14.22 -0.85
CA LEU A 849 -33.59 13.61 0.48
C LEU A 849 -34.95 13.20 1.06
N LYS A 850 -36.06 13.69 0.49
CA LYS A 850 -37.42 13.54 1.07
C LYS A 850 -37.86 12.09 1.21
N TYR A 851 -37.34 11.18 0.40
CA TYR A 851 -37.71 9.75 0.42
C TYR A 851 -36.58 8.82 0.90
N LYS A 852 -35.46 9.38 1.39
CA LYS A 852 -34.31 8.58 1.80
C LYS A 852 -34.39 8.27 3.30
N PRO A 853 -34.16 7.01 3.72
CA PRO A 853 -34.34 6.61 5.12
C PRO A 853 -33.25 7.20 6.01
N LEU A 854 -31.98 6.86 5.76
CA LEU A 854 -30.86 7.18 6.64
C LEU A 854 -29.55 7.30 5.83
N GLY A 855 -28.83 8.41 6.01
CA GLY A 855 -27.53 8.63 5.38
C GLY A 855 -26.75 9.78 6.00
N LEU A 856 -25.62 10.11 5.40
CA LEU A 856 -24.71 11.18 5.81
C LEU A 856 -24.62 12.24 4.71
N ILE A 857 -24.63 13.51 5.09
CA ILE A 857 -24.17 14.60 4.23
C ILE A 857 -22.67 14.77 4.46
N ILE A 858 -21.90 14.68 3.39
CA ILE A 858 -20.43 14.66 3.41
C ILE A 858 -19.88 15.52 2.27
N SER A 859 -18.60 15.90 2.35
CA SER A 859 -17.91 16.51 1.21
C SER A 859 -17.63 15.47 0.11
N LYS A 860 -17.61 15.92 -1.14
CA LYS A 860 -17.00 15.15 -2.23
C LYS A 860 -15.49 15.14 -2.11
N GLU A 861 -14.84 14.12 -2.67
CA GLU A 861 -13.38 13.97 -2.68
C GLU A 861 -12.65 15.13 -3.37
N GLN A 862 -13.28 15.75 -4.37
CA GLN A 862 -12.73 16.90 -5.10
C GLN A 862 -12.91 18.22 -4.32
N SER A 863 -13.69 18.22 -3.24
CA SER A 863 -13.91 19.43 -2.47
C SER A 863 -12.67 19.81 -1.68
N ARG A 864 -12.30 21.10 -1.75
CA ARG A 864 -11.11 21.63 -1.06
C ARG A 864 -11.18 21.51 0.47
N TYR A 865 -12.38 21.51 1.03
CA TYR A 865 -12.59 21.46 2.48
C TYR A 865 -13.49 20.28 2.83
N ASN A 866 -13.04 19.50 3.81
CA ASN A 866 -13.83 18.40 4.34
C ASN A 866 -14.86 18.92 5.38
N LEU A 867 -16.08 18.40 5.27
CA LEU A 867 -17.18 18.67 6.19
C LEU A 867 -17.25 17.51 7.18
N ARG A 868 -17.34 17.82 8.48
CA ARG A 868 -17.71 16.85 9.51
C ARG A 868 -19.02 16.17 9.11
N PRO A 869 -19.07 14.84 8.97
CA PRO A 869 -20.27 14.14 8.51
C PRO A 869 -21.51 14.50 9.32
N ILE A 870 -22.60 14.81 8.62
CA ILE A 870 -23.86 15.22 9.23
C ILE A 870 -24.91 14.14 8.96
N LEU A 871 -25.48 13.59 10.03
CA LEU A 871 -26.54 12.60 9.91
C LEU A 871 -27.80 13.25 9.30
N ALA A 872 -28.29 12.67 8.22
CA ALA A 872 -29.50 13.09 7.53
C ALA A 872 -30.44 11.91 7.39
N PHE A 873 -31.63 12.01 7.99
CA PHE A 873 -32.61 10.93 8.02
C PHE A 873 -34.04 11.45 7.89
N ASN A 874 -34.92 10.59 7.40
CA ASN A 874 -36.35 10.84 7.39
C ASN A 874 -37.06 9.75 8.23
N PRO A 875 -37.56 10.09 9.43
CA PRO A 875 -38.25 9.14 10.31
C PRO A 875 -39.39 8.38 9.63
N ASN A 876 -40.16 9.05 8.77
CA ASN A 876 -41.27 8.43 8.05
C ASN A 876 -40.80 7.44 6.98
N ALA A 877 -39.65 7.70 6.34
CA ALA A 877 -39.06 6.78 5.38
C ALA A 877 -38.40 5.58 6.08
N MET A 878 -37.75 5.80 7.23
CA MET A 878 -37.21 4.72 8.07
C MET A 878 -38.32 3.79 8.58
N ALA A 879 -39.44 4.35 9.07
CA ALA A 879 -40.57 3.56 9.55
C ALA A 879 -41.25 2.73 8.44
N LYS A 880 -41.16 3.16 7.18
CA LYS A 880 -41.73 2.48 6.01
C LYS A 880 -40.76 1.50 5.31
N SER A 881 -39.52 1.40 5.76
CA SER A 881 -38.52 0.54 5.13
C SER A 881 -38.93 -0.93 5.25
N SER A 882 -38.84 -1.70 4.16
CA SER A 882 -39.25 -3.11 4.09
C SER A 882 -38.14 -4.11 4.46
N PHE A 883 -37.03 -3.66 5.06
CA PHE A 883 -35.91 -4.55 5.42
C PHE A 883 -36.35 -5.56 6.47
N GLU A 884 -35.99 -6.83 6.25
CA GLU A 884 -36.32 -7.93 7.14
C GLU A 884 -35.55 -7.83 8.46
N LYS A 885 -36.12 -8.38 9.54
CA LYS A 885 -35.41 -8.47 10.81
C LYS A 885 -34.24 -9.45 10.67
N GLY A 886 -33.08 -9.09 11.20
CA GLY A 886 -31.87 -9.91 11.08
C GLY A 886 -30.96 -9.55 9.91
N THR A 887 -31.32 -8.56 9.07
CA THR A 887 -30.40 -8.02 8.07
C THR A 887 -29.59 -6.85 8.62
N ILE A 888 -28.42 -6.61 8.03
CA ILE A 888 -27.52 -5.53 8.46
C ILE A 888 -28.12 -4.15 8.18
N GLU A 889 -28.89 -4.00 7.10
CA GLU A 889 -29.62 -2.79 6.74
C GLU A 889 -30.62 -2.41 7.83
N ARG A 890 -31.32 -3.41 8.38
CA ARG A 890 -32.25 -3.20 9.48
C ARG A 890 -31.52 -2.85 10.78
N ALA A 891 -30.41 -3.51 11.08
CA ALA A 891 -29.56 -3.19 12.24
C ALA A 891 -29.03 -1.75 12.19
N VAL A 892 -28.62 -1.27 11.01
CA VAL A 892 -28.17 0.12 10.81
C VAL A 892 -29.29 1.13 11.08
N ILE A 893 -30.52 0.83 10.66
CA ILE A 893 -31.70 1.68 10.91
C ILE A 893 -32.09 1.68 12.40
N ASP A 894 -32.00 0.52 13.06
CA ASP A 894 -32.45 0.34 14.44
C ASP A 894 -31.40 0.77 15.48
N TYR A 895 -30.13 0.94 15.08
CA TYR A 895 -29.05 1.33 15.99
C TYR A 895 -29.27 2.71 16.58
N HIS A 896 -29.15 2.80 17.90
CA HIS A 896 -29.10 4.06 18.61
C HIS A 896 -28.00 3.99 19.69
N PRO A 897 -27.09 4.98 19.78
CA PRO A 897 -25.90 4.90 20.64
C PRO A 897 -26.19 4.86 22.15
N VAL A 898 -27.43 5.13 22.56
CA VAL A 898 -27.90 5.07 23.96
C VAL A 898 -29.02 4.04 24.13
N GLU A 899 -30.13 4.23 23.42
CA GLU A 899 -31.33 3.39 23.54
C GLU A 899 -31.22 1.97 22.94
N ASN A 900 -30.36 1.73 21.95
CA ASN A 900 -30.25 0.43 21.28
C ASN A 900 -28.83 0.15 20.79
N THR A 901 -27.91 -0.07 21.73
CA THR A 901 -26.49 -0.28 21.43
C THR A 901 -26.19 -1.65 20.82
N GLY A 902 -27.04 -2.65 21.04
CA GLY A 902 -26.88 -4.05 20.59
C GLY A 902 -27.58 -4.38 19.27
N ALA A 903 -27.95 -3.38 18.45
CA ALA A 903 -28.73 -3.61 17.23
C ALA A 903 -28.06 -4.58 16.22
N PHE A 904 -26.74 -4.70 16.26
CA PHE A 904 -25.97 -5.55 15.35
C PHE A 904 -25.76 -6.99 15.84
N ASP A 905 -25.96 -7.27 17.14
CA ASP A 905 -25.52 -8.50 17.80
C ASP A 905 -26.11 -9.76 17.11
N HIS A 906 -27.41 -9.73 16.80
CA HIS A 906 -28.09 -10.84 16.15
C HIS A 906 -27.59 -11.10 14.72
N VAL A 907 -27.34 -10.02 13.95
CA VAL A 907 -26.86 -10.12 12.56
C VAL A 907 -25.43 -10.65 12.53
N PHE A 908 -24.59 -10.19 13.46
CA PHE A 908 -23.20 -10.65 13.57
C PHE A 908 -23.08 -12.12 13.95
N LEU A 909 -23.96 -12.62 14.84
CA LEU A 909 -24.04 -14.05 15.12
C LEU A 909 -24.44 -14.86 13.87
N ALA A 910 -25.46 -14.40 13.13
CA ALA A 910 -25.86 -15.06 11.88
C ALA A 910 -24.73 -15.06 10.84
N MET A 911 -23.96 -13.97 10.73
CA MET A 911 -22.80 -13.89 9.84
C MET A 911 -21.67 -14.86 10.21
N LEU A 912 -21.45 -15.12 11.50
CA LEU A 912 -20.45 -16.11 11.95
C LEU A 912 -20.87 -17.55 11.60
N GLU A 913 -22.18 -17.82 11.59
CA GLU A 913 -22.73 -19.13 11.24
C GLU A 913 -22.86 -19.34 9.72
N ASP A 914 -23.00 -18.26 8.94
CA ASP A 914 -23.20 -18.29 7.49
C ASP A 914 -22.20 -17.38 6.73
N LEU A 915 -21.23 -18.01 6.07
CA LEU A 915 -20.23 -17.35 5.23
C LEU A 915 -20.80 -16.74 3.94
N GLU A 916 -22.02 -17.07 3.55
CA GLU A 916 -22.72 -16.51 2.39
C GLU A 916 -23.79 -15.47 2.79
N HIS A 917 -23.85 -15.10 4.07
CA HIS A 917 -24.77 -14.09 4.57
C HIS A 917 -24.61 -12.75 3.84
N ALA A 918 -25.73 -12.12 3.46
CA ALA A 918 -25.73 -10.86 2.69
C ALA A 918 -24.99 -9.70 3.38
N GLY A 919 -24.86 -9.74 4.71
CA GLY A 919 -24.10 -8.77 5.50
C GLY A 919 -22.63 -8.62 5.08
N TRP A 920 -22.01 -9.65 4.52
CA TRP A 920 -20.64 -9.56 3.98
C TRP A 920 -20.56 -8.58 2.79
N GLN A 921 -21.59 -8.53 1.95
CA GLN A 921 -21.65 -7.59 0.81
C GLN A 921 -21.78 -6.14 1.28
N TYR A 922 -22.46 -5.90 2.40
CA TYR A 922 -22.53 -4.57 3.00
C TYR A 922 -21.15 -4.05 3.43
N PHE A 923 -20.36 -4.89 4.12
CA PHE A 923 -19.00 -4.49 4.51
C PHE A 923 -18.08 -4.38 3.30
N LYS A 924 -18.23 -5.25 2.29
CA LYS A 924 -17.52 -5.10 1.01
C LYS A 924 -17.81 -3.75 0.36
N ALA A 925 -19.07 -3.36 0.27
CA ALA A 925 -19.47 -2.06 -0.24
C ALA A 925 -18.94 -0.90 0.63
N LEU A 926 -18.82 -1.05 1.95
CA LEU A 926 -18.14 -0.05 2.78
C LEU A 926 -16.64 0.04 2.50
N VAL A 927 -15.96 -1.07 2.20
CA VAL A 927 -14.54 -1.07 1.85
C VAL A 927 -14.32 -0.43 0.47
N GLU A 928 -15.19 -0.72 -0.50
CA GLU A 928 -15.02 -0.31 -1.90
C GLU A 928 -15.63 1.07 -2.21
N ASP A 929 -16.79 1.40 -1.63
CA ASP A 929 -17.55 2.60 -1.99
C ASP A 929 -17.49 3.72 -0.96
N ALA A 930 -17.08 3.49 0.30
CA ALA A 930 -17.02 4.58 1.27
C ALA A 930 -15.87 5.56 0.91
N PRO A 931 -16.11 6.88 0.85
CA PRO A 931 -15.05 7.84 0.56
C PRO A 931 -13.91 7.77 1.59
N ASP A 932 -12.65 7.82 1.14
CA ASP A 932 -11.48 7.76 2.02
C ASP A 932 -11.39 8.94 3.01
N THR A 933 -12.08 10.04 2.72
CA THR A 933 -12.23 11.19 3.62
C THR A 933 -13.07 10.90 4.86
N LEU A 934 -13.86 9.81 4.85
CA LEU A 934 -14.63 9.37 6.01
C LEU A 934 -13.85 8.40 6.87
N SER A 935 -13.73 8.74 8.15
CA SER A 935 -13.16 7.81 9.09
C SER A 935 -14.08 6.61 9.35
N LEU A 936 -13.53 5.41 9.49
CA LEU A 936 -14.21 4.19 9.91
C LEU A 936 -14.99 4.39 11.22
N SER A 937 -14.49 5.23 12.12
CA SER A 937 -15.14 5.60 13.39
C SER A 937 -16.50 6.29 13.22
N THR A 938 -16.80 6.81 12.01
CA THR A 938 -18.09 7.39 11.64
C THR A 938 -19.20 6.34 11.61
N PHE A 939 -18.88 5.09 11.31
CA PHE A 939 -19.87 4.02 11.12
C PHE A 939 -20.03 3.17 12.38
N ALA A 940 -21.26 3.08 12.88
CA ALA A 940 -21.57 2.20 14.02
C ALA A 940 -21.27 0.72 13.70
N ALA A 941 -21.52 0.28 12.47
CA ALA A 941 -21.25 -1.09 12.02
C ALA A 941 -19.77 -1.48 12.23
N TRP A 942 -18.83 -0.61 11.84
CA TRP A 942 -17.39 -0.82 12.06
C TRP A 942 -17.05 -0.86 13.55
N LYS A 943 -17.54 0.13 14.33
CA LYS A 943 -17.28 0.19 15.78
C LYS A 943 -17.79 -1.02 16.54
N MET A 944 -18.92 -1.60 16.13
CA MET A 944 -19.45 -2.80 16.76
C MET A 944 -18.74 -4.06 16.27
N LEU A 945 -18.39 -4.15 14.97
CA LEU A 945 -17.70 -5.30 14.40
C LEU A 945 -16.33 -5.52 15.06
N VAL A 946 -15.53 -4.47 15.25
CA VAL A 946 -14.18 -4.61 15.83
C VAL A 946 -14.17 -5.03 17.30
N LYS A 947 -15.32 -4.99 17.99
CA LYS A 947 -15.48 -5.53 19.34
C LYS A 947 -15.61 -7.05 19.37
N ASN A 948 -15.83 -7.69 18.21
CA ASN A 948 -15.96 -9.13 18.06
C ASN A 948 -14.72 -9.67 17.33
N PRO A 949 -13.76 -10.28 18.06
CA PRO A 949 -12.51 -10.77 17.47
C PRO A 949 -12.73 -11.84 16.39
N ASP A 950 -13.68 -12.76 16.58
CA ASP A 950 -13.98 -13.82 15.61
C ASP A 950 -14.53 -13.25 14.29
N LEU A 951 -15.41 -12.24 14.39
CA LEU A 951 -15.97 -11.60 13.20
C LEU A 951 -14.91 -10.79 12.45
N LEU A 952 -14.02 -10.12 13.18
CA LEU A 952 -12.93 -9.33 12.59
C LEU A 952 -11.89 -10.21 11.87
N THR A 953 -11.48 -11.34 12.46
CA THR A 953 -10.57 -12.28 11.79
C THR A 953 -11.22 -12.96 10.60
N LEU A 954 -12.51 -13.29 10.68
CA LEU A 954 -13.24 -13.86 9.54
C LEU A 954 -13.41 -12.86 8.40
N LEU A 955 -13.70 -11.60 8.72
CA LEU A 955 -13.77 -10.50 7.77
C LEU A 955 -12.45 -10.33 6.99
N PHE A 956 -11.31 -10.44 7.68
CA PHE A 956 -9.99 -10.34 7.05
C PHE A 956 -9.82 -11.34 5.90
N PHE A 957 -10.18 -12.61 6.12
CA PHE A 957 -10.12 -13.64 5.09
C PHE A 957 -11.23 -13.49 4.05
N LYS A 958 -12.49 -13.31 4.47
CA LYS A 958 -13.66 -13.31 3.58
C LYS A 958 -13.66 -12.14 2.59
N LEU A 959 -13.27 -10.95 3.03
CA LEU A 959 -13.19 -9.76 2.18
C LEU A 959 -11.80 -9.53 1.59
N ASN A 960 -10.83 -10.38 1.93
CA ASN A 960 -9.46 -10.25 1.49
C ASN A 960 -8.89 -8.84 1.75
N LEU A 961 -8.95 -8.39 3.00
CA LEU A 961 -8.54 -7.04 3.36
C LEU A 961 -7.09 -6.76 2.92
N THR A 962 -6.86 -5.54 2.42
CA THR A 962 -5.53 -5.07 2.03
C THR A 962 -4.76 -4.64 3.28
N VAL A 963 -3.43 -4.57 3.18
CA VAL A 963 -2.58 -4.07 4.27
C VAL A 963 -2.95 -2.61 4.58
N GLU A 964 -3.20 -1.81 3.55
CA GLU A 964 -3.61 -0.42 3.64
C GLU A 964 -4.93 -0.26 4.42
N PHE A 965 -5.93 -1.09 4.13
CA PHE A 965 -7.20 -1.06 4.86
C PHE A 965 -7.05 -1.56 6.31
N CYS A 966 -6.19 -2.55 6.55
CA CYS A 966 -5.90 -3.01 7.90
C CYS A 966 -5.17 -1.95 8.75
N GLU A 967 -4.32 -1.11 8.12
CA GLU A 967 -3.74 0.07 8.76
C GLU A 967 -4.81 1.12 9.09
N ARG A 968 -5.84 1.30 8.22
CA ARG A 968 -6.99 2.15 8.56
C ARG A 968 -7.73 1.61 9.79
N ILE A 969 -8.03 0.31 9.84
CA ILE A 969 -8.65 -0.31 11.02
C ILE A 969 -7.82 -0.08 12.29
N ARG A 970 -6.49 -0.25 12.22
CA ARG A 970 -5.57 0.03 13.32
C ARG A 970 -5.60 1.49 13.74
N ASN A 971 -5.39 2.41 12.79
CA ASN A 971 -5.18 3.83 13.08
C ASN A 971 -6.46 4.61 13.37
N GLU A 972 -7.63 4.14 12.90
CA GLU A 972 -8.90 4.86 13.03
C GLU A 972 -9.86 4.25 14.05
N LEU A 973 -9.73 2.95 14.36
CA LEU A 973 -10.55 2.24 15.35
C LEU A 973 -9.75 1.74 16.56
N SER A 974 -8.43 1.99 16.60
CA SER A 974 -7.51 1.52 17.64
C SER A 974 -7.52 0.01 17.85
N VAL A 975 -7.64 -0.76 16.75
CA VAL A 975 -7.50 -2.21 16.79
C VAL A 975 -6.02 -2.58 16.94
N ILE A 976 -5.74 -3.46 17.89
CA ILE A 976 -4.43 -4.04 18.15
C ILE A 976 -4.47 -5.48 17.63
N TRP A 977 -3.91 -5.71 16.42
CA TRP A 977 -4.06 -6.96 15.69
C TRP A 977 -3.46 -8.16 16.43
N GLU A 978 -2.35 -7.96 17.15
CA GLU A 978 -1.70 -8.97 17.98
C GLU A 978 -2.42 -9.25 19.30
N ALA A 979 -3.33 -8.37 19.74
CA ALA A 979 -4.14 -8.59 20.94
C ALA A 979 -5.39 -9.42 20.63
N ILE A 980 -5.60 -9.81 19.37
CA ILE A 980 -6.63 -10.76 18.99
C ILE A 980 -6.12 -12.17 19.33
N PRO A 981 -6.85 -12.97 20.12
CA PRO A 981 -6.44 -14.33 20.44
C PRO A 981 -6.14 -15.15 19.18
N PHE A 982 -5.01 -15.88 19.17
CA PHE A 982 -4.60 -16.65 17.98
C PHE A 982 -5.55 -17.80 17.65
N GLU A 983 -6.33 -18.24 18.63
CA GLU A 983 -7.42 -19.17 18.41
C GLU A 983 -8.50 -18.59 17.49
N CYS A 984 -8.84 -17.30 17.60
CA CYS A 984 -9.77 -16.63 16.68
C CYS A 984 -9.26 -16.62 15.24
N TRP A 985 -7.94 -16.43 15.04
CA TRP A 985 -7.31 -16.50 13.72
C TRP A 985 -7.35 -17.91 13.14
N ARG A 986 -7.04 -18.92 13.97
CA ARG A 986 -7.09 -20.34 13.57
C ARG A 986 -8.52 -20.76 13.22
N ASN A 987 -9.49 -20.40 14.05
CA ASN A 987 -10.89 -20.76 13.85
C ASN A 987 -11.44 -20.08 12.59
N ALA A 988 -11.16 -18.79 12.39
CA ALA A 988 -11.56 -18.07 11.18
C ALA A 988 -10.92 -18.65 9.91
N TRP A 989 -9.62 -18.96 9.95
CA TRP A 989 -8.95 -19.66 8.85
C TRP A 989 -9.58 -21.03 8.61
N GLY A 990 -9.88 -21.80 9.66
CA GLY A 990 -10.55 -23.10 9.56
C GLY A 990 -11.93 -23.02 8.90
N LEU A 991 -12.77 -22.07 9.32
CA LEU A 991 -14.09 -21.83 8.73
C LEU A 991 -14.00 -21.43 7.25
N TYR A 992 -13.12 -20.47 6.94
CA TYR A 992 -12.89 -20.03 5.57
C TYR A 992 -12.32 -21.15 4.70
N TYR A 993 -11.36 -21.92 5.24
CA TYR A 993 -10.78 -23.09 4.60
C TYR A 993 -11.84 -24.14 4.30
N SER A 994 -12.70 -24.48 5.26
CA SER A 994 -13.77 -25.46 5.06
C SER A 994 -14.79 -25.00 4.02
N SER A 995 -15.13 -23.71 3.99
CA SER A 995 -16.03 -23.16 2.96
C SER A 995 -15.44 -23.22 1.56
N LEU A 996 -14.18 -22.80 1.39
CA LEU A 996 -13.47 -22.93 0.12
C LEU A 996 -13.32 -24.40 -0.29
N SER A 997 -12.93 -25.26 0.65
CA SER A 997 -12.84 -26.71 0.46
C SER A 997 -14.15 -27.32 -0.01
N ALA A 998 -15.29 -26.91 0.55
CA ALA A 998 -16.60 -27.40 0.14
C ALA A 998 -16.93 -26.99 -1.31
N LYS A 999 -16.54 -25.77 -1.72
CA LYS A 999 -16.71 -25.28 -3.10
C LYS A 999 -15.77 -25.96 -4.11
N LEU A 1000 -14.57 -26.34 -3.67
CA LEU A 1000 -13.50 -26.87 -4.52
C LEU A 1000 -13.43 -28.40 -4.56
N GLY A 1001 -13.96 -29.08 -3.53
CA GLY A 1001 -13.87 -30.54 -3.33
C GLY A 1001 -12.57 -30.98 -2.65
N ASP A 1002 -12.64 -32.06 -1.85
CA ASP A 1002 -11.59 -32.50 -0.90
C ASP A 1002 -10.18 -32.71 -1.47
N ASN A 1003 -10.05 -32.84 -2.78
CA ASN A 1003 -8.81 -33.22 -3.45
C ASN A 1003 -8.07 -32.07 -4.16
N TYR A 1004 -8.65 -30.86 -4.16
CA TYR A 1004 -8.02 -29.61 -4.61
C TYR A 1004 -7.33 -28.87 -3.46
N ASN A 1005 -7.59 -29.35 -2.24
CA ASN A 1005 -7.39 -28.61 -1.01
C ASN A 1005 -5.96 -28.26 -0.69
N ILE A 1006 -5.00 -29.19 -0.79
CA ILE A 1006 -3.68 -28.94 -0.19
C ILE A 1006 -2.81 -28.08 -1.10
N GLU A 1007 -2.82 -28.34 -2.41
CA GLU A 1007 -1.94 -27.64 -3.37
C GLU A 1007 -2.35 -26.18 -3.59
N ILE A 1008 -3.64 -25.86 -3.50
CA ILE A 1008 -4.16 -24.50 -3.74
C ILE A 1008 -4.29 -23.70 -2.43
N MET A 1009 -4.71 -24.32 -1.33
CA MET A 1009 -4.97 -23.56 -0.09
C MET A 1009 -3.68 -23.12 0.61
N VAL A 1010 -2.57 -23.84 0.43
CA VAL A 1010 -1.29 -23.48 1.05
C VAL A 1010 -0.73 -22.17 0.46
N PRO A 1011 -0.66 -21.96 -0.86
CA PRO A 1011 -0.35 -20.66 -1.45
C PRO A 1011 -1.26 -19.52 -0.99
N ILE A 1012 -2.58 -19.73 -0.99
CA ILE A 1012 -3.58 -18.73 -0.54
C ILE A 1012 -3.31 -18.32 0.91
N PHE A 1013 -3.14 -19.32 1.78
CA PHE A 1013 -2.81 -19.09 3.19
C PHE A 1013 -1.51 -18.31 3.36
N LYS A 1014 -0.45 -18.69 2.61
CA LYS A 1014 0.83 -17.98 2.63
C LYS A 1014 0.67 -16.52 2.20
N GLY A 1015 -0.19 -16.23 1.22
CA GLY A 1015 -0.54 -14.87 0.81
C GLY A 1015 -1.17 -14.06 1.95
N TYR A 1016 -2.15 -14.64 2.66
CA TYR A 1016 -2.77 -13.99 3.82
C TYR A 1016 -1.78 -13.76 4.97
N ILE A 1017 -0.97 -14.75 5.30
CA ILE A 1017 0.06 -14.63 6.34
C ILE A 1017 1.12 -13.60 5.96
N ALA A 1018 1.48 -13.50 4.67
CA ALA A 1018 2.37 -12.45 4.21
C ALA A 1018 1.78 -11.07 4.50
N LYS A 1019 0.50 -10.82 4.19
CA LYS A 1019 -0.19 -9.55 4.52
C LYS A 1019 -0.16 -9.24 6.03
N LEU A 1020 -0.49 -10.23 6.87
CA LEU A 1020 -0.43 -10.06 8.33
C LEU A 1020 1.00 -9.81 8.83
N THR A 1021 2.00 -10.45 8.21
CA THR A 1021 3.42 -10.24 8.52
C THR A 1021 3.87 -8.82 8.17
N LEU A 1022 3.31 -8.24 7.09
CA LEU A 1022 3.57 -6.84 6.72
C LEU A 1022 2.99 -5.85 7.73
N LEU A 1023 1.83 -6.17 8.31
CA LEU A 1023 1.25 -5.38 9.40
C LEU A 1023 2.05 -5.56 10.69
N MET A 1024 2.45 -6.80 10.97
CA MET A 1024 3.17 -7.21 12.17
C MET A 1024 4.01 -8.48 11.94
N PRO A 1025 5.34 -8.38 12.01
CA PRO A 1025 6.26 -9.51 11.87
C PRO A 1025 5.91 -10.79 12.65
N VAL A 1026 5.26 -10.67 13.82
CA VAL A 1026 4.91 -11.79 14.69
C VAL A 1026 4.06 -12.87 13.99
N PHE A 1027 3.19 -12.50 13.05
CA PHE A 1027 2.33 -13.47 12.36
C PHE A 1027 3.10 -14.48 11.50
N ASN A 1028 4.33 -14.18 11.10
CA ASN A 1028 5.18 -15.13 10.38
C ASN A 1028 5.51 -16.36 11.24
N LEU A 1029 5.67 -16.15 12.54
CA LEU A 1029 6.00 -17.19 13.52
C LEU A 1029 4.76 -18.03 13.87
N LEU A 1030 3.59 -17.40 13.81
CA LEU A 1030 2.29 -18.01 14.08
C LEU A 1030 1.73 -18.79 12.90
N ARG A 1031 2.36 -18.71 11.73
CA ARG A 1031 1.89 -19.33 10.49
C ARG A 1031 1.49 -20.78 10.68
N ASP A 1032 2.35 -21.57 11.31
CA ASP A 1032 2.12 -23.01 11.46
C ASP A 1032 1.05 -23.30 12.52
N TYR A 1033 0.94 -22.45 13.55
CA TYR A 1033 -0.14 -22.54 14.53
C TYR A 1033 -1.50 -22.20 13.92
N ILE A 1034 -1.61 -21.11 13.17
CA ILE A 1034 -2.87 -20.70 12.50
C ILE A 1034 -3.28 -21.75 11.46
N HIS A 1035 -2.33 -22.34 10.74
CA HIS A 1035 -2.64 -23.32 9.70
C HIS A 1035 -2.93 -24.73 10.23
N LYS A 1036 -2.10 -25.23 11.16
CA LYS A 1036 -2.07 -26.65 11.58
C LYS A 1036 -2.35 -26.84 13.06
N GLY A 1037 -2.44 -25.76 13.85
CA GLY A 1037 -2.53 -25.83 15.31
C GLY A 1037 -1.24 -26.30 15.99
N THR A 1038 -0.11 -26.34 15.30
CA THR A 1038 1.17 -26.84 15.83
C THR A 1038 2.05 -25.71 16.34
N THR A 1039 2.64 -25.88 17.52
CA THR A 1039 3.57 -24.93 18.14
C THR A 1039 5.04 -25.21 17.78
N THR A 1040 5.32 -26.07 16.80
CA THR A 1040 6.69 -26.51 16.46
C THR A 1040 7.62 -25.37 16.06
N GLY A 1041 7.11 -24.30 15.45
CA GLY A 1041 7.90 -23.11 15.11
C GLY A 1041 8.34 -22.24 16.30
N PHE A 1042 7.76 -22.45 17.50
CA PHE A 1042 8.11 -21.72 18.72
C PHE A 1042 9.22 -22.39 19.54
N LEU A 1043 9.64 -23.61 19.20
CA LEU A 1043 10.60 -24.37 20.01
C LEU A 1043 12.06 -24.20 19.55
N GLU A 1044 12.31 -23.35 18.54
CA GLU A 1044 13.64 -23.06 17.99
C GLU A 1044 14.26 -21.75 18.55
N HIS A 1045 13.85 -21.27 19.73
CA HIS A 1045 14.47 -20.06 20.32
C HIS A 1045 15.75 -20.36 21.09
N ASP A 1046 16.63 -19.36 21.09
CA ASP A 1046 17.86 -19.35 21.88
C ASP A 1046 17.50 -19.56 23.35
N SER A 1047 18.08 -20.59 23.97
CA SER A 1047 17.81 -20.96 25.36
C SER A 1047 18.30 -19.92 26.38
N ASP A 1048 19.06 -18.91 25.94
CA ASP A 1048 19.61 -17.83 26.76
C ASP A 1048 18.79 -16.55 26.58
N VAL A 1049 17.82 -16.34 27.48
CA VAL A 1049 16.92 -15.17 27.49
C VAL A 1049 17.72 -13.88 27.70
N GLU A 1050 18.75 -13.91 28.55
CA GLU A 1050 19.54 -12.74 28.89
C GLU A 1050 20.37 -12.26 27.69
N ALA A 1051 21.00 -13.18 26.94
CA ALA A 1051 21.75 -12.83 25.74
C ALA A 1051 20.87 -12.17 24.66
N SER A 1052 19.65 -12.67 24.48
CA SER A 1052 18.74 -12.24 23.40
C SER A 1052 17.99 -10.93 23.70
N LEU A 1053 17.63 -10.67 24.96
CA LEU A 1053 16.79 -9.53 25.36
C LEU A 1053 17.54 -8.35 25.99
N ARG A 1054 18.76 -8.57 26.51
CA ARG A 1054 19.54 -7.52 27.20
C ARG A 1054 19.87 -6.34 26.28
N VAL A 1055 20.30 -6.58 25.05
CA VAL A 1055 20.63 -5.50 24.09
C VAL A 1055 19.38 -4.68 23.72
N PRO A 1056 18.27 -5.29 23.28
CA PRO A 1056 17.02 -4.56 23.03
C PRO A 1056 16.51 -3.77 24.25
N LYS A 1057 16.53 -4.36 25.46
CA LYS A 1057 16.11 -3.67 26.70
C LYS A 1057 16.98 -2.45 26.98
N ASN A 1058 18.30 -2.59 26.86
CA ASN A 1058 19.24 -1.49 27.07
C ASN A 1058 19.11 -0.39 26.02
N ASN A 1059 18.84 -0.75 24.75
CA ASN A 1059 18.58 0.22 23.69
C ASN A 1059 17.31 1.03 23.98
N LEU A 1060 16.22 0.36 24.39
CA LEU A 1060 14.98 1.03 24.82
C LEU A 1060 15.23 2.00 25.97
N ILE A 1061 16.00 1.59 26.98
CA ILE A 1061 16.33 2.43 28.14
C ILE A 1061 17.21 3.62 27.74
N ALA A 1062 18.26 3.38 26.95
CA ALA A 1062 19.20 4.42 26.52
C ALA A 1062 18.56 5.42 25.53
N GLY A 1063 17.56 4.99 24.77
CA GLY A 1063 16.81 5.81 23.82
C GLY A 1063 15.84 6.81 24.46
N ASN A 1064 15.47 6.61 25.72
CA ASN A 1064 14.39 7.36 26.39
C ASN A 1064 14.88 8.16 27.61
N ASP A 1065 14.42 9.41 27.73
CA ASP A 1065 14.61 10.21 28.95
C ASP A 1065 13.48 9.93 29.94
N ASN A 1066 13.67 10.24 31.23
CA ASN A 1066 12.69 9.96 32.29
C ASN A 1066 11.31 10.59 32.03
N ARG A 1067 11.21 11.62 31.18
CA ARG A 1067 9.95 12.30 30.82
C ARG A 1067 9.23 11.69 29.61
N THR A 1068 9.87 10.82 28.83
CA THR A 1068 9.29 10.24 27.61
C THR A 1068 8.57 8.92 27.87
N TRP A 1069 8.71 8.34 29.07
CA TRP A 1069 8.02 7.10 29.43
C TRP A 1069 6.53 7.33 29.69
N PRO A 1070 5.65 6.46 29.16
CA PRO A 1070 4.25 6.46 29.55
C PRO A 1070 4.13 5.93 30.98
N THR A 1071 3.76 6.79 31.93
CA THR A 1071 3.68 6.43 33.36
C THR A 1071 2.29 5.96 33.79
N PHE A 1072 1.31 5.99 32.89
CA PHE A 1072 -0.02 5.44 33.15
C PHE A 1072 0.03 3.92 33.32
N LEU A 1073 -0.83 3.36 34.17
CA LEU A 1073 -0.97 1.93 34.44
C LEU A 1073 0.28 1.22 35.01
N GLN A 1074 1.30 1.97 35.45
CA GLN A 1074 2.58 1.39 35.89
C GLN A 1074 2.43 0.43 37.10
N GLN A 1075 1.53 0.74 38.03
CA GLN A 1075 1.29 -0.08 39.22
C GLN A 1075 0.46 -1.30 38.83
N GLU A 1076 -0.59 -1.08 38.02
CA GLU A 1076 -1.51 -2.08 37.51
C GLU A 1076 -0.78 -3.17 36.71
N PHE A 1077 0.18 -2.80 35.85
CA PHE A 1077 1.05 -3.76 35.15
C PHE A 1077 1.95 -4.55 36.10
N GLY A 1078 2.49 -3.90 37.13
CA GLY A 1078 3.32 -4.56 38.14
C GLY A 1078 2.53 -5.61 38.94
N TYR A 1079 1.32 -5.26 39.39
CA TYR A 1079 0.42 -6.18 40.11
C TYR A 1079 -0.05 -7.32 39.21
N TRP A 1080 -0.48 -7.02 37.98
CA TRP A 1080 -0.92 -8.03 37.02
C TRP A 1080 0.19 -9.07 36.75
N LEU A 1081 1.43 -8.64 36.55
CA LEU A 1081 2.56 -9.53 36.32
C LEU A 1081 2.88 -10.42 37.54
N LYS A 1082 2.72 -9.90 38.77
CA LYS A 1082 2.87 -10.69 40.00
C LYS A 1082 1.79 -11.77 40.09
N ASN A 1083 0.53 -11.43 39.85
CA ASN A 1083 -0.58 -12.37 39.97
C ASN A 1083 -0.56 -13.45 38.89
N LEU A 1084 -0.13 -13.09 37.66
CA LEU A 1084 0.13 -14.05 36.59
C LEU A 1084 1.11 -15.16 37.04
N LYS A 1085 2.04 -14.85 37.96
CA LYS A 1085 2.98 -15.82 38.52
C LYS A 1085 2.35 -16.69 39.62
N GLU A 1086 1.41 -16.14 40.41
CA GLU A 1086 0.86 -16.79 41.62
C GLU A 1086 -0.26 -17.80 41.34
N GLU A 1087 -1.06 -17.64 40.27
CA GLU A 1087 -2.20 -18.53 39.93
C GLU A 1087 -1.83 -19.91 39.31
N HIS A 1088 -0.63 -20.42 39.59
CA HIS A 1088 -0.06 -21.70 39.13
C HIS A 1088 0.31 -21.80 37.62
N MET A 1089 1.57 -21.38 37.38
CA MET A 1089 2.46 -21.48 36.20
C MET A 1089 2.31 -20.38 35.16
N VAL A 1090 3.43 -20.00 34.51
CA VAL A 1090 3.58 -20.07 33.04
C VAL A 1090 4.92 -19.45 32.55
N LEU A 1091 5.35 -18.28 33.04
CA LEU A 1091 6.65 -17.69 32.64
C LEU A 1091 7.81 -18.38 33.37
N SER A 1092 8.93 -18.59 32.67
CA SER A 1092 10.15 -19.10 33.30
C SER A 1092 10.66 -18.15 34.41
N GLU A 1093 11.16 -18.71 35.52
CA GLU A 1093 11.67 -17.92 36.67
C GLU A 1093 12.82 -16.99 36.26
N GLU A 1094 13.63 -17.41 35.28
CA GLU A 1094 14.69 -16.61 34.68
C GLU A 1094 14.13 -15.38 33.94
N PHE A 1095 13.12 -15.58 33.08
CA PHE A 1095 12.50 -14.49 32.32
C PHE A 1095 11.74 -13.51 33.23
N TYR A 1096 11.02 -14.00 34.24
CA TYR A 1096 10.35 -13.15 35.23
C TYR A 1096 11.34 -12.24 35.98
N ARG A 1097 12.48 -12.79 36.43
CA ARG A 1097 13.53 -12.01 37.11
C ARG A 1097 14.21 -10.99 36.19
N PHE A 1098 14.36 -11.32 34.92
CA PHE A 1098 14.90 -10.40 33.93
C PHE A 1098 13.96 -9.18 33.69
N LEU A 1099 12.65 -9.40 33.70
CA LEU A 1099 11.64 -8.34 33.55
C LEU A 1099 11.61 -7.41 34.77
N ILE A 1100 11.57 -7.98 35.99
CA ILE A 1100 11.48 -7.23 37.26
C ILE A 1100 12.85 -7.21 37.95
N SER A 1101 13.83 -6.54 37.34
CA SER A 1101 15.12 -6.32 38.00
C SER A 1101 14.97 -5.27 39.10
N SER A 1102 15.64 -5.43 40.25
CA SER A 1102 15.59 -4.46 41.37
C SER A 1102 16.21 -3.09 41.02
N GLU A 1103 16.85 -2.97 39.85
CA GLU A 1103 17.48 -1.73 39.37
C GLU A 1103 16.54 -0.91 38.45
N ASP A 1104 15.47 -1.49 37.93
CA ASP A 1104 14.55 -0.79 37.02
C ASP A 1104 13.51 0.04 37.78
N PRO A 1105 13.44 1.37 37.54
CA PRO A 1105 12.43 2.22 38.16
C PRO A 1105 11.01 1.84 37.73
N SER A 1106 10.06 1.93 38.66
CA SER A 1106 8.64 1.57 38.44
C SER A 1106 7.97 2.35 37.29
N TYR A 1107 8.42 3.57 36.99
CA TYR A 1107 7.88 4.37 35.89
C TYR A 1107 8.14 3.79 34.49
N ARG A 1108 8.97 2.74 34.38
CA ARG A 1108 9.24 2.04 33.12
C ARG A 1108 8.36 0.80 32.91
N TYR A 1109 7.63 0.36 33.94
CA TYR A 1109 6.92 -0.92 33.94
C TYR A 1109 5.86 -1.01 32.85
N SER A 1110 5.14 0.08 32.57
CA SER A 1110 4.15 0.10 31.49
C SER A 1110 4.75 -0.24 30.13
N SER A 1111 6.01 0.10 29.88
CA SER A 1111 6.71 -0.22 28.62
C SER A 1111 7.42 -1.56 28.63
N LEU A 1112 7.96 -1.98 29.78
CA LEU A 1112 8.67 -3.25 29.91
C LEU A 1112 7.70 -4.44 29.95
N ILE A 1113 6.52 -4.29 30.54
CA ILE A 1113 5.57 -5.38 30.80
C ILE A 1113 4.52 -5.51 29.69
N LEU A 1114 4.18 -4.43 28.98
CA LEU A 1114 3.16 -4.46 27.92
C LEU A 1114 3.34 -5.60 26.90
N PRO A 1115 4.55 -5.92 26.38
CA PRO A 1115 4.70 -7.03 25.43
C PRO A 1115 4.26 -8.37 26.02
N VAL A 1116 4.53 -8.59 27.31
CA VAL A 1116 4.13 -9.80 28.04
C VAL A 1116 2.63 -9.84 28.25
N TYR A 1117 2.03 -8.70 28.57
CA TYR A 1117 0.58 -8.54 28.68
C TYR A 1117 -0.14 -8.86 27.37
N MET A 1118 0.36 -8.30 26.26
CA MET A 1118 -0.21 -8.57 24.94
C MET A 1118 -0.05 -10.03 24.53
N ALA A 1119 1.10 -10.65 24.83
CA ALA A 1119 1.32 -12.07 24.57
C ALA A 1119 0.34 -12.96 25.36
N ALA A 1120 0.05 -12.62 26.62
CA ALA A 1120 -0.91 -13.35 27.45
C ALA A 1120 -2.34 -13.27 26.88
N ILE A 1121 -2.77 -12.09 26.42
CA ILE A 1121 -4.07 -11.93 25.74
C ILE A 1121 -4.10 -12.78 24.46
N ALA A 1122 -3.06 -12.70 23.66
CA ALA A 1122 -2.97 -13.41 22.38
C ALA A 1122 -2.97 -14.93 22.56
N ALA A 1123 -2.36 -15.42 23.65
CA ALA A 1123 -2.37 -16.82 24.07
C ALA A 1123 -3.70 -17.25 24.74
N ASN A 1124 -4.70 -16.36 24.84
CA ASN A 1124 -5.96 -16.60 25.53
C ASN A 1124 -5.78 -16.94 27.03
N ARG A 1125 -4.70 -16.42 27.64
CA ARG A 1125 -4.35 -16.56 29.07
C ARG A 1125 -4.72 -15.30 29.89
N GLY A 1126 -5.32 -14.31 29.25
CA GLY A 1126 -5.90 -13.13 29.87
C GLY A 1126 -6.85 -12.41 28.91
N LYS A 1127 -7.63 -11.46 29.42
CA LYS A 1127 -8.49 -10.56 28.65
C LYS A 1127 -7.88 -9.16 28.61
N PHE A 1128 -8.28 -8.41 27.58
CA PHE A 1128 -7.84 -7.04 27.32
C PHE A 1128 -8.12 -6.04 28.46
N LEU A 1129 -8.99 -6.39 29.41
CA LEU A 1129 -9.34 -5.59 30.57
C LEU A 1129 -9.01 -6.31 31.89
N ASP A 1130 -8.27 -7.41 31.92
CA ASP A 1130 -7.91 -8.08 33.19
C ASP A 1130 -7.11 -7.17 34.13
N ILE A 1131 -6.39 -6.19 33.57
CA ILE A 1131 -5.68 -5.17 34.33
C ILE A 1131 -6.65 -4.22 35.08
N THR A 1132 -7.93 -4.21 34.73
CA THR A 1132 -8.97 -3.34 35.30
C THR A 1132 -9.79 -3.99 36.41
N ASP A 1133 -10.02 -5.30 36.34
CA ASP A 1133 -10.85 -6.04 37.32
C ASP A 1133 -10.19 -6.12 38.71
N PHE A 1134 -8.85 -6.12 38.75
CA PHE A 1134 -8.07 -6.32 39.97
C PHE A 1134 -8.20 -5.20 41.03
N ILE A 1135 -8.52 -3.98 40.61
CA ILE A 1135 -8.70 -2.82 41.52
C ILE A 1135 -10.03 -2.92 42.30
N SER A 1136 -10.97 -3.75 41.84
CA SER A 1136 -12.28 -3.89 42.47
C SER A 1136 -12.33 -4.93 43.61
N SER A 1137 -11.42 -5.91 43.62
CA SER A 1137 -11.51 -7.10 44.48
C SER A 1137 -10.64 -7.05 45.76
N GLU A 1138 -9.53 -6.32 45.78
CA GLU A 1138 -8.52 -6.42 46.85
C GLU A 1138 -8.51 -5.29 47.90
N VAL A 1139 -9.66 -4.70 48.21
CA VAL A 1139 -9.81 -3.91 49.46
C VAL A 1139 -10.06 -4.81 50.69
N ASN A 1140 -10.12 -6.13 50.53
CA ASN A 1140 -10.34 -7.07 51.64
C ASN A 1140 -9.42 -8.29 51.56
N HIS A 1141 -8.14 -8.17 51.93
CA HIS A 1141 -7.52 -9.00 52.98
C HIS A 1141 -6.02 -8.75 53.16
N ASN A 1142 -5.61 -8.71 54.43
CA ASN A 1142 -4.23 -8.69 54.90
C ASN A 1142 -3.43 -9.94 54.46
N GLN A 1143 -2.43 -9.78 53.60
CA GLN A 1143 -1.16 -10.51 53.72
C GLN A 1143 0.01 -9.58 53.38
N SER A 1144 0.97 -9.57 54.30
CA SER A 1144 2.09 -8.64 54.41
C SER A 1144 3.32 -9.16 53.64
N ASP A 1145 3.76 -8.41 52.63
CA ASP A 1145 5.09 -8.48 52.02
C ASP A 1145 5.79 -7.12 52.15
N GLU A 1146 6.97 -7.07 52.78
CA GLU A 1146 7.73 -5.84 53.11
C GLU A 1146 8.18 -5.01 51.89
N ILE A 1147 8.03 -5.51 50.65
CA ILE A 1147 8.37 -4.77 49.42
C ILE A 1147 7.24 -3.79 49.02
N LEU A 1148 6.01 -3.99 49.52
CA LEU A 1148 4.82 -3.24 49.13
C LEU A 1148 4.56 -1.95 49.93
N GLU A 1149 5.15 -1.77 51.12
CA GLU A 1149 4.86 -0.58 51.95
C GLU A 1149 5.29 0.74 51.30
N GLY A 1150 6.26 0.72 50.37
CA GLY A 1150 6.63 1.90 49.59
C GLY A 1150 5.72 2.19 48.38
N TRP A 1151 4.85 1.24 48.00
CA TRP A 1151 4.11 1.27 46.73
C TRP A 1151 2.66 1.77 46.91
N MET A 1152 2.15 1.77 48.14
CA MET A 1152 0.71 1.95 48.43
C MET A 1152 0.29 3.35 48.90
N GLU A 1153 1.20 4.32 49.10
CA GLU A 1153 0.81 5.56 49.79
C GLU A 1153 -0.06 6.55 48.99
N GLU A 1154 -0.15 6.50 47.65
CA GLU A 1154 -1.02 7.43 46.89
C GLU A 1154 -1.57 6.87 45.56
N ALA A 1155 -2.38 5.81 45.58
CA ALA A 1155 -3.12 5.38 44.37
C ALA A 1155 -4.52 6.03 44.31
N PRO A 1156 -4.78 7.02 43.43
CA PRO A 1156 -6.13 7.54 43.24
C PRO A 1156 -6.98 6.50 42.49
N TYR A 1157 -8.09 6.09 43.11
CA TYR A 1157 -9.13 5.23 42.54
C TYR A 1157 -9.59 5.74 41.17
N ILE A 1158 -9.25 5.05 40.07
CA ILE A 1158 -9.82 5.30 38.74
C ILE A 1158 -11.10 4.45 38.62
N LYS A 1159 -12.27 5.10 38.57
CA LYS A 1159 -13.59 4.46 38.63
C LYS A 1159 -14.19 4.02 37.28
N ASN A 1160 -13.54 4.29 36.15
CA ASN A 1160 -14.16 4.17 34.82
C ASN A 1160 -13.36 3.26 33.87
N GLU A 1161 -13.92 2.10 33.49
CA GLU A 1161 -13.35 1.15 32.52
C GLU A 1161 -12.98 1.81 31.18
N GLN A 1162 -13.78 2.77 30.71
CA GLN A 1162 -13.49 3.49 29.46
C GLN A 1162 -12.22 4.33 29.56
N GLU A 1163 -11.96 4.93 30.74
CA GLU A 1163 -10.76 5.74 30.96
C GLU A 1163 -9.48 4.87 30.96
N GLN A 1164 -9.56 3.68 31.53
CA GLN A 1164 -8.45 2.73 31.55
C GLN A 1164 -8.19 2.13 30.17
N LEU A 1165 -9.24 1.78 29.43
CA LEU A 1165 -9.13 1.33 28.04
C LEU A 1165 -8.43 2.36 27.16
N ILE A 1166 -8.77 3.63 27.35
CA ILE A 1166 -8.15 4.77 26.69
C ILE A 1166 -6.67 4.89 27.05
N LYS A 1167 -6.31 4.77 28.33
CA LYS A 1167 -4.92 4.78 28.80
C LYS A 1167 -4.11 3.61 28.24
N LEU A 1168 -4.68 2.41 28.20
CA LEU A 1168 -4.03 1.23 27.63
C LEU A 1168 -3.78 1.38 26.12
N LYS A 1169 -4.79 1.85 25.36
CA LYS A 1169 -4.65 2.19 23.94
C LYS A 1169 -3.55 3.24 23.73
N PHE A 1170 -3.51 4.27 24.56
CA PHE A 1170 -2.48 5.30 24.51
C PHE A 1170 -1.07 4.74 24.76
N ILE A 1171 -0.89 3.94 25.82
CA ILE A 1171 0.39 3.30 26.17
C ILE A 1171 0.89 2.43 25.01
N TYR A 1172 0.01 1.60 24.45
CA TYR A 1172 0.33 0.76 23.29
C TYR A 1172 0.75 1.59 22.06
N GLN A 1173 0.01 2.65 21.73
CA GLN A 1173 0.34 3.53 20.61
C GLN A 1173 1.69 4.25 20.80
N GLN A 1174 2.05 4.57 22.04
CA GLN A 1174 3.34 5.14 22.39
C GLN A 1174 4.47 4.09 22.25
N ILE A 1175 4.34 2.92 22.87
CA ILE A 1175 5.42 1.91 22.89
C ILE A 1175 5.70 1.31 21.51
N SER A 1176 4.66 1.06 20.71
CA SER A 1176 4.82 0.63 19.31
C SER A 1176 5.59 1.65 18.44
N HIS A 1177 5.75 2.89 18.91
CA HIS A 1177 6.51 3.95 18.25
C HIS A 1177 7.99 4.01 18.70
N PHE A 1178 8.32 3.62 19.95
CA PHE A 1178 9.60 3.93 20.59
C PHE A 1178 10.72 2.91 20.34
N ASP A 1179 10.45 1.61 20.30
CA ASP A 1179 11.44 0.58 19.91
C ASP A 1179 10.75 -0.78 19.65
N TYR A 1180 10.48 -1.11 18.38
CA TYR A 1180 9.78 -2.33 18.00
C TYR A 1180 10.61 -3.60 18.32
N GLU A 1181 11.95 -3.51 18.36
CA GLU A 1181 12.81 -4.67 18.59
C GLU A 1181 12.62 -5.27 19.99
N TRP A 1182 12.53 -4.43 21.03
CA TRP A 1182 12.20 -4.89 22.38
C TRP A 1182 10.82 -5.52 22.43
N TYR A 1183 9.80 -4.82 21.89
CA TYR A 1183 8.42 -5.29 21.92
C TYR A 1183 8.30 -6.65 21.24
N GLU A 1184 8.81 -6.79 20.01
CA GLU A 1184 8.74 -8.01 19.22
C GLU A 1184 9.42 -9.18 19.94
N LYS A 1185 10.69 -9.02 20.35
CA LYS A 1185 11.44 -10.10 20.99
C LYS A 1185 10.85 -10.47 22.36
N CYS A 1186 10.46 -9.50 23.16
CA CYS A 1186 9.87 -9.78 24.47
C CYS A 1186 8.49 -10.44 24.36
N PHE A 1187 7.63 -9.95 23.46
CA PHE A 1187 6.35 -10.58 23.13
C PHE A 1187 6.56 -12.03 22.68
N HIS A 1188 7.56 -12.24 21.81
CA HIS A 1188 7.92 -13.57 21.32
C HIS A 1188 8.26 -14.53 22.45
N TYR A 1189 9.23 -14.17 23.28
CA TYR A 1189 9.68 -15.00 24.40
C TYR A 1189 8.54 -15.31 25.36
N ALA A 1190 7.74 -14.29 25.72
CA ALA A 1190 6.57 -14.46 26.55
C ALA A 1190 5.57 -15.45 25.94
N LEU A 1191 5.28 -15.31 24.65
CA LEU A 1191 4.33 -16.16 23.96
C LEU A 1191 4.79 -17.62 23.88
N ALA A 1192 6.09 -17.85 23.64
CA ALA A 1192 6.66 -19.20 23.61
C ALA A 1192 6.51 -19.89 24.98
N ASP A 1193 6.85 -19.20 26.07
CA ASP A 1193 6.62 -19.69 27.44
C ASP A 1193 5.12 -19.97 27.69
N LEU A 1194 4.25 -19.03 27.27
CA LEU A 1194 2.78 -19.12 27.44
C LEU A 1194 2.09 -20.26 26.70
N LEU A 1195 2.63 -20.65 25.54
CA LEU A 1195 2.10 -21.75 24.73
C LEU A 1195 2.73 -23.11 25.09
N ALA A 1196 3.92 -23.11 25.71
CA ALA A 1196 4.58 -24.33 26.17
C ALA A 1196 3.98 -24.88 27.47
N SER A 1197 3.44 -24.00 28.32
CA SER A 1197 2.64 -24.32 29.51
C SER A 1197 1.17 -24.57 29.18
#